data_AF-A0A8H3DVF0-F1
#
_entry.id   AF-A0A8H3DVF0-F1
#
_cell.length_a   1.000
_cell.length_b   1.000
_cell.length_c   1.000
_cell.angle_alpha   90.00
_cell.angle_beta   90.00
_cell.angle_gamma   90.00
#
_symmetry.space_group_name_H-M   'P 1'
#
loop_
_entity.id
_entity.type
_entity.pdbx_description
1 polymer ?
#
loop_
_entity_poly.entity_id
_entity_poly.type
_entity_poly.pdbx_seq_one_letter_code
_entity_poly.pdbx_strand_id
1 'polypeptide(L)'
;MDDQPGNVAGRIGFLDKTKFDDVHDASGKPTEVEPPEGSHVEDDCLKLSALGRSRFIQFRDTESLSDLEESIGFFTRALASTPNGHPDISHRHAELGVSYGDRYRRLGMLTDLEKAIEYHTRALRLTPDSHPDLSRRHANLGMSYGDRYQRLGMLEDLEKAIEYHTHALRLTPNRHPDISHRHAELGVSYGDRYRRLGELTDLEKAIEYHTRALVLTPNSHPDLSRRHANLGVSYGDRYQRLGMLEDLEKAIEYHTHALRLTPNRHPDISHRHAELGVSYGDRYRRLGELTDLEKAIEYHTRALVLTPNSHPDLSRRHANLGVSYGDRYKRLGELADLEKAIEYHSLALRLTPNGHPDISHRHAELGVSYGDRYQRLGMLEDLEKAIEYHTRALRLTPDSHPDLSRRHANLATTWDQYVFSEAFNRDCNAQSKRLASSSSGFESYEQFNLWDSDDASWVDSSSHGVSKFEAYLYYYGLRGNRKPGPKLIYRTSTDIFLPPSGPSQDLRKIQLLAVHEHAKLGRKNLWATIRDKTVGILDRKQIKYTSVDLVRFRREEQTEDGRDKTVTNPVTIWVGVRPDSTNGDAAFDSAQDVIELLKRYDIDDIDIAYRESETQPLAGPILYAPVNNVHPLKSVIDWVTTALSLPIAGLRTHHIQGTLGFYFKIDEDLYGVTARHVLFPDTEGNDAYSYATSAPKKNVVLMGNKAFDDLLESIKAFIGTLNNTVTVLEKSVKSRAARAERGDQQAAADLVKFQQNLDDTKATIAELRKFFATLKKDWSEVNKRIIGHVVWSPPITGLTAPHGYTRDVCVIKLDKEKFLPNLRGNAIDLGTEIESGKFMSLLYPRYDAPSEFDYPEDRIYLLKVILAAAKIKEPNSQDIKGDPTRFVFKRGLTTRTTVGRLNGFESCTRRYGPLGHFDSVEAAVYPYDNDSDPFSRAGDSGAAIVGANNDFVAQLTSGTGLTNSSDITYGTPMEWLWHDVIKAKFPNAVLFFDVPASN
;
A
#
# COMPACT_ATOMS: atom_id res chain seq x y z
N MET A 1 -1.75 -8.75 -29.63
CA MET A 1 -0.45 -9.43 -29.73
C MET A 1 0.47 -8.75 -28.74
N ASP A 2 0.54 -9.36 -27.55
CA ASP A 2 1.46 -9.18 -26.41
C ASP A 2 0.65 -9.54 -25.17
N ASP A 3 0.26 -10.82 -25.12
CA ASP A 3 -0.34 -11.46 -23.95
C ASP A 3 0.79 -12.07 -23.13
N GLN A 4 1.19 -11.43 -22.03
CA GLN A 4 2.02 -12.05 -21.00
C GLN A 4 1.22 -12.14 -19.69
N PRO A 5 0.88 -13.34 -19.21
CA PRO A 5 0.82 -13.58 -17.78
C PRO A 5 2.25 -13.76 -17.27
N GLY A 6 2.67 -12.93 -16.32
CA GLY A 6 3.96 -13.06 -15.63
C GLY A 6 4.05 -14.41 -14.91
N ASN A 7 4.68 -15.38 -15.55
CA ASN A 7 4.84 -16.76 -15.08
C ASN A 7 6.32 -17.00 -14.73
N VAL A 8 6.81 -16.41 -13.63
CA VAL A 8 8.25 -16.50 -13.25
C VAL A 8 8.51 -16.99 -11.83
N ALA A 9 7.49 -17.38 -11.04
CA ALA A 9 7.76 -18.03 -9.76
C ALA A 9 6.70 -19.09 -9.42
N GLY A 10 7.10 -20.35 -9.34
CA GLY A 10 6.27 -21.43 -8.78
C GLY A 10 5.78 -22.49 -9.76
N ARG A 11 6.58 -22.90 -10.74
CA ARG A 11 6.51 -24.31 -11.20
C ARG A 11 7.53 -25.08 -10.37
N ILE A 12 7.10 -25.53 -9.19
CA ILE A 12 7.87 -26.48 -8.38
C ILE A 12 7.92 -27.76 -9.20
N GLY A 13 9.01 -27.98 -9.94
CA GLY A 13 9.38 -29.32 -10.35
C GLY A 13 9.72 -30.07 -9.07
N PHE A 14 8.72 -30.70 -8.46
CA PHE A 14 9.00 -31.66 -7.39
C PHE A 14 9.86 -32.77 -8.01
N LEU A 15 11.15 -32.78 -7.67
CA LEU A 15 11.98 -33.98 -7.73
C LEU A 15 11.37 -34.96 -6.73
N ASP A 16 10.41 -35.79 -7.17
CA ASP A 16 9.76 -36.72 -6.26
C ASP A 16 10.72 -37.86 -5.89
N LYS A 17 11.17 -37.82 -4.64
CA LYS A 17 11.16 -38.84 -3.57
C LYS A 17 11.18 -40.35 -3.88
N THR A 18 11.31 -40.81 -5.11
CA THR A 18 11.29 -42.23 -5.48
C THR A 18 12.71 -42.75 -5.77
N LYS A 19 13.01 -43.93 -5.21
CA LYS A 19 14.21 -44.78 -5.34
C LYS A 19 15.14 -44.42 -6.53
N PHE A 20 16.38 -43.92 -6.33
CA PHE A 20 17.47 -44.85 -6.04
C PHE A 20 17.60 -46.16 -6.86
N ASP A 21 17.05 -46.34 -8.05
CA ASP A 21 17.27 -47.59 -8.78
C ASP A 21 18.74 -47.75 -9.21
N ASP A 22 19.58 -48.32 -8.34
CA ASP A 22 20.78 -49.04 -8.74
C ASP A 22 20.29 -50.35 -9.35
N VAL A 23 20.32 -50.41 -10.67
CA VAL A 23 20.38 -51.68 -11.40
C VAL A 23 21.61 -52.41 -10.89
N HIS A 24 21.38 -53.56 -10.25
CA HIS A 24 22.41 -54.50 -9.85
C HIS A 24 23.52 -54.58 -10.89
N ASP A 25 24.76 -54.32 -10.48
CA ASP A 25 25.91 -54.79 -11.25
C ASP A 25 25.78 -56.31 -11.36
N ALA A 26 25.77 -56.79 -12.60
CA ALA A 26 25.65 -58.19 -12.95
C ALA A 26 26.99 -58.91 -12.69
N SER A 27 27.46 -58.85 -11.45
CA SER A 27 28.46 -59.75 -10.90
C SER A 27 28.15 -59.95 -9.43
N GLY A 28 27.13 -60.76 -9.14
CA GLY A 28 26.89 -61.30 -7.81
C GLY A 28 28.04 -62.23 -7.41
N LYS A 29 29.18 -61.65 -7.03
CA LYS A 29 30.22 -62.25 -6.20
C LYS A 29 30.93 -61.12 -5.44
N PRO A 30 30.88 -61.10 -4.10
CA PRO A 30 31.90 -60.39 -3.34
C PRO A 30 33.25 -61.03 -3.71
N THR A 31 34.18 -60.22 -4.18
CA THR A 31 35.59 -60.63 -4.22
C THR A 31 36.04 -60.72 -2.76
N GLU A 32 36.09 -61.94 -2.21
CA GLU A 32 36.79 -62.23 -0.97
C GLU A 32 38.27 -61.89 -1.19
N VAL A 33 38.67 -60.73 -0.68
CA VAL A 33 40.06 -60.44 -0.36
C VAL A 33 40.17 -60.64 1.15
N GLU A 34 40.73 -61.77 1.57
CA GLU A 34 41.10 -61.99 2.97
C GLU A 34 42.08 -60.88 3.41
N PRO A 35 41.80 -60.13 4.49
CA PRO A 35 42.77 -59.22 5.05
C PRO A 35 43.79 -60.00 5.91
N PRO A 36 45.07 -59.60 5.90
CA PRO A 36 46.05 -60.15 6.83
C PRO A 36 45.69 -59.71 8.26
N GLU A 37 45.89 -60.62 9.21
CA GLU A 37 45.58 -60.40 10.62
C GLU A 37 46.33 -59.18 11.19
N GLY A 38 45.58 -58.13 11.52
CA GLY A 38 46.03 -57.09 12.45
C GLY A 38 45.46 -55.68 12.24
N SER A 39 44.20 -55.40 12.60
CA SER A 39 43.80 -54.17 13.32
C SER A 39 42.33 -54.23 13.79
N HIS A 40 42.07 -54.05 15.09
CA HIS A 40 40.70 -54.05 15.64
C HIS A 40 39.83 -52.85 15.21
N VAL A 41 40.43 -51.80 14.61
CA VAL A 41 39.75 -50.54 14.26
C VAL A 41 39.18 -50.56 12.83
N GLU A 42 39.85 -51.26 11.91
CA GLU A 42 39.46 -51.35 10.50
C GLU A 42 38.25 -52.27 10.30
N ASP A 43 38.17 -53.32 11.12
CA ASP A 43 37.08 -54.29 11.16
C ASP A 43 35.76 -53.67 11.69
N ASP A 44 35.86 -52.77 12.68
CA ASP A 44 34.71 -52.05 13.24
C ASP A 44 34.19 -50.96 12.29
N CYS A 45 35.09 -50.29 11.58
CA CYS A 45 34.78 -49.31 10.55
C CYS A 45 33.94 -49.91 9.40
N LEU A 46 34.34 -51.06 8.89
CA LEU A 46 33.62 -51.76 7.82
C LEU A 46 32.24 -52.24 8.28
N LYS A 47 32.14 -52.78 9.51
CA LYS A 47 30.86 -53.18 10.12
C LYS A 47 29.89 -52.00 10.25
N LEU A 48 30.36 -50.84 10.70
CA LEU A 48 29.53 -49.64 10.81
C LEU A 48 29.04 -49.12 9.44
N SER A 49 29.91 -49.11 8.42
CA SER A 49 29.49 -48.75 7.05
C SER A 49 28.48 -49.75 6.47
N ALA A 50 28.65 -51.05 6.71
CA ALA A 50 27.69 -52.07 6.26
C ALA A 50 26.32 -51.92 6.94
N LEU A 51 26.29 -51.65 8.25
CA LEU A 51 25.06 -51.35 8.99
C LEU A 51 24.38 -50.08 8.46
N GLY A 52 25.17 -49.02 8.21
CA GLY A 52 24.67 -47.77 7.62
C GLY A 52 24.01 -47.99 6.25
N ARG A 53 24.63 -48.79 5.37
CA ARG A 53 24.06 -49.16 4.06
C ARG A 53 22.80 -49.99 4.20
N SER A 54 22.79 -50.98 5.10
CA SER A 54 21.62 -51.81 5.34
C SER A 54 20.41 -50.97 5.77
N ARG A 55 20.60 -50.05 6.72
CA ARG A 55 19.57 -49.09 7.14
C ARG A 55 19.17 -48.14 6.02
N PHE A 56 20.12 -47.69 5.21
CA PHE A 56 19.81 -46.84 4.07
C PHE A 56 18.94 -47.56 3.02
N ILE A 57 19.24 -48.83 2.73
CA ILE A 57 18.43 -49.65 1.82
C ILE A 57 17.04 -49.88 2.40
N GLN A 58 16.94 -50.19 3.70
CA GLN A 58 15.66 -50.30 4.39
C GLN A 58 14.85 -49.01 4.29
N PHE A 59 15.46 -47.86 4.58
CA PHE A 59 14.83 -46.55 4.35
C PHE A 59 14.31 -46.41 2.92
N ARG A 60 15.07 -46.84 1.92
CA ARG A 60 14.65 -46.72 0.52
C ARG A 60 13.46 -47.62 0.17
N ASP A 61 13.25 -48.70 0.91
CA ASP A 61 12.11 -49.61 0.75
C ASP A 61 10.90 -49.21 1.61
N THR A 62 11.12 -48.72 2.82
CA THR A 62 10.08 -48.41 3.81
C THR A 62 9.68 -46.94 3.86
N GLU A 63 10.53 -46.06 3.31
CA GLU A 63 10.49 -44.59 3.45
C GLU A 63 10.48 -44.08 4.90
N SER A 64 10.92 -44.92 5.85
CA SER A 64 10.97 -44.59 7.28
C SER A 64 12.10 -43.61 7.59
N LEU A 65 11.75 -42.42 8.09
CA LEU A 65 12.73 -41.42 8.52
C LEU A 65 13.68 -41.94 9.60
N SER A 66 13.19 -42.83 10.48
CA SER A 66 14.01 -43.44 11.53
C SER A 66 15.16 -44.27 10.95
N ASP A 67 14.90 -45.02 9.86
CA ASP A 67 15.94 -45.82 9.20
C ASP A 67 17.01 -44.93 8.54
N LEU A 68 16.61 -43.77 8.02
CA LEU A 68 17.53 -42.77 7.46
C LEU A 68 18.38 -42.10 8.55
N GLU A 69 17.80 -41.77 9.69
CA GLU A 69 18.54 -41.19 10.84
C GLU A 69 19.54 -42.19 11.43
N GLU A 70 19.14 -43.44 11.59
CA GLU A 70 20.04 -44.52 12.02
C GLU A 70 21.19 -44.71 11.01
N SER A 71 20.88 -44.68 9.70
CA SER A 71 21.88 -44.77 8.64
C SER A 71 22.92 -43.65 8.72
N ILE A 72 22.47 -42.38 8.86
CA ILE A 72 23.35 -41.22 9.05
C ILE A 72 24.20 -41.39 10.32
N GLY A 73 23.61 -41.90 11.41
CA GLY A 73 24.33 -42.17 12.66
C GLY A 73 25.46 -43.20 12.48
N PHE A 74 25.18 -44.31 11.80
CA PHE A 74 26.18 -45.33 11.49
C PHE A 74 27.29 -44.82 10.57
N PHE A 75 26.94 -44.12 9.48
CA PHE A 75 27.92 -43.53 8.58
C PHE A 75 28.80 -42.46 9.24
N THR A 76 28.23 -41.66 10.14
CA THR A 76 28.99 -40.64 10.89
C THR A 76 30.01 -41.28 11.82
N ARG A 77 29.62 -42.35 12.54
CA ARG A 77 30.53 -43.11 13.41
C ARG A 77 31.60 -43.85 12.62
N ALA A 78 31.24 -44.40 11.46
CA ALA A 78 32.18 -45.04 10.54
C ALA A 78 33.22 -44.03 10.05
N LEU A 79 32.79 -42.83 9.63
CA LEU A 79 33.69 -41.77 9.17
C LEU A 79 34.62 -41.29 10.30
N ALA A 80 34.09 -41.06 11.51
CA ALA A 80 34.88 -40.61 12.67
C ALA A 80 35.98 -41.59 13.08
N SER A 81 35.79 -42.88 12.79
CA SER A 81 36.74 -43.95 13.11
C SER A 81 37.73 -44.22 11.97
N THR A 82 37.59 -43.53 10.82
CA THR A 82 38.43 -43.72 9.63
C THR A 82 39.70 -42.87 9.71
N PRO A 83 40.91 -43.45 9.59
CA PRO A 83 42.14 -42.66 9.52
C PRO A 83 42.18 -41.73 8.29
N ASN A 84 42.78 -40.55 8.46
CA ASN A 84 43.03 -39.63 7.34
C ASN A 84 43.92 -40.30 6.28
N GLY A 85 43.47 -40.32 5.03
CA GLY A 85 44.18 -40.94 3.91
C GLY A 85 43.76 -42.38 3.59
N HIS A 86 42.81 -42.96 4.34
CA HIS A 86 42.25 -44.27 4.04
C HIS A 86 41.53 -44.28 2.67
N PRO A 87 41.69 -45.31 1.82
CA PRO A 87 41.08 -45.37 0.48
C PRO A 87 39.56 -45.12 0.46
N ASP A 88 38.84 -45.69 1.43
CA ASP A 88 37.37 -45.58 1.51
C ASP A 88 36.85 -44.26 2.11
N ILE A 89 37.72 -43.34 2.55
CA ILE A 89 37.26 -42.09 3.17
C ILE A 89 36.41 -41.25 2.19
N SER A 90 36.76 -41.29 0.91
CA SER A 90 35.99 -40.66 -0.16
C SER A 90 34.60 -41.28 -0.30
N HIS A 91 34.48 -42.60 -0.19
CA HIS A 91 33.22 -43.34 -0.28
C HIS A 91 32.29 -43.03 0.90
N ARG A 92 32.83 -43.00 2.13
CA ARG A 92 32.05 -42.68 3.34
C ARG A 92 31.52 -41.25 3.34
N HIS A 93 32.30 -40.30 2.82
CA HIS A 93 31.80 -38.94 2.58
C HIS A 93 30.67 -38.93 1.53
N ALA A 94 30.77 -39.72 0.46
CA ALA A 94 29.71 -39.80 -0.55
C ALA A 94 28.41 -40.36 0.04
N GLU A 95 28.48 -41.40 0.86
CA GLU A 95 27.33 -42.00 1.55
C GLU A 95 26.60 -40.98 2.44
N LEU A 96 27.35 -40.26 3.28
CA LEU A 96 26.77 -39.18 4.10
C LEU A 96 26.14 -38.08 3.25
N GLY A 97 26.79 -37.70 2.14
CA GLY A 97 26.25 -36.73 1.19
C GLY A 97 24.87 -37.14 0.66
N VAL A 98 24.74 -38.39 0.20
CA VAL A 98 23.47 -38.92 -0.31
C VAL A 98 22.41 -38.96 0.81
N SER A 99 22.75 -39.47 2.00
CA SER A 99 21.79 -39.58 3.10
C SER A 99 21.28 -38.22 3.60
N TYR A 100 22.15 -37.21 3.70
CA TYR A 100 21.73 -35.86 4.04
C TYR A 100 20.89 -35.21 2.92
N GLY A 101 21.21 -35.48 1.64
CA GLY A 101 20.40 -35.03 0.51
C GLY A 101 19.00 -35.64 0.48
N ASP A 102 18.87 -36.94 0.78
CA ASP A 102 17.58 -37.61 0.92
C ASP A 102 16.77 -37.05 2.09
N ARG A 103 17.44 -36.78 3.22
CA ARG A 103 16.78 -36.18 4.40
C ARG A 103 16.29 -34.78 4.11
N TYR A 104 17.08 -33.97 3.40
CA TYR A 104 16.65 -32.67 2.88
C TYR A 104 15.40 -32.80 2.00
N ARG A 105 15.39 -33.70 1.02
CA ARG A 105 14.22 -33.87 0.13
C ARG A 105 12.96 -34.30 0.90
N ARG A 106 13.10 -34.98 2.05
CA ARG A 106 11.97 -35.35 2.92
C ARG A 106 11.51 -34.22 3.84
N LEU A 107 12.43 -33.54 4.54
CA LEU A 107 12.14 -32.59 5.62
C LEU A 107 12.24 -31.11 5.22
N GLY A 108 12.88 -30.80 4.09
CA GLY A 108 13.11 -29.44 3.60
C GLY A 108 14.13 -28.62 4.38
N MET A 109 14.94 -29.27 5.24
CA MET A 109 15.90 -28.59 6.11
C MET A 109 17.15 -28.14 5.34
N LEU A 110 17.32 -26.83 5.14
CA LEU A 110 18.47 -26.24 4.42
C LEU A 110 19.83 -26.69 4.97
N THR A 111 19.93 -26.89 6.28
CA THR A 111 21.17 -27.37 6.94
C THR A 111 21.58 -28.77 6.49
N ASP A 112 20.62 -29.62 6.12
CA ASP A 112 20.92 -30.95 5.58
C ASP A 112 21.42 -30.85 4.13
N LEU A 113 20.87 -29.93 3.35
CA LEU A 113 21.36 -29.67 2.00
C LEU A 113 22.78 -29.10 2.00
N GLU A 114 23.08 -28.18 2.93
CA GLU A 114 24.43 -27.65 3.12
C GLU A 114 25.42 -28.76 3.50
N LYS A 115 25.03 -29.67 4.40
CA LYS A 115 25.83 -30.85 4.73
C LYS A 115 26.00 -31.79 3.54
N ALA A 116 24.95 -32.02 2.76
CA ALA A 116 25.03 -32.84 1.55
C ALA A 116 26.07 -32.27 0.57
N ILE A 117 26.03 -30.96 0.31
CA ILE A 117 27.01 -30.26 -0.53
C ILE A 117 28.42 -30.36 0.06
N GLU A 118 28.59 -30.14 1.37
CA GLU A 118 29.88 -30.24 2.07
C GLU A 118 30.49 -31.64 1.92
N TYR A 119 29.70 -32.68 2.19
CA TYR A 119 30.15 -34.06 2.11
C TYR A 119 30.40 -34.52 0.68
N HIS A 120 29.55 -34.17 -0.28
CA HIS A 120 29.81 -34.45 -1.71
C HIS A 120 31.06 -33.72 -2.23
N THR A 121 31.31 -32.48 -1.79
CA THR A 121 32.52 -31.73 -2.16
C THR A 121 33.78 -32.39 -1.61
N ARG A 122 33.75 -32.83 -0.35
CA ARG A 122 34.87 -33.58 0.26
C ARG A 122 35.08 -34.93 -0.43
N ALA A 123 33.99 -35.63 -0.72
CA ALA A 123 34.00 -36.90 -1.43
C ALA A 123 34.65 -36.76 -2.81
N LEU A 124 34.28 -35.71 -3.57
CA LEU A 124 34.83 -35.43 -4.89
C LEU A 124 36.31 -35.08 -4.83
N ARG A 125 36.73 -34.20 -3.90
CA ARG A 125 38.14 -33.78 -3.73
C ARG A 125 39.09 -34.95 -3.42
N LEU A 126 38.58 -35.97 -2.73
CA LEU A 126 39.36 -37.15 -2.32
C LEU A 126 39.31 -38.29 -3.36
N THR A 127 38.58 -38.12 -4.46
CA THR A 127 38.43 -39.14 -5.50
C THR A 127 39.47 -38.91 -6.61
N PRO A 128 40.31 -39.90 -6.96
CA PRO A 128 41.22 -39.79 -8.10
C PRO A 128 40.48 -39.64 -9.44
N ASP A 129 41.09 -38.94 -10.41
CA ASP A 129 40.48 -38.64 -11.71
C ASP A 129 40.10 -39.89 -12.53
N SER A 130 40.76 -41.03 -12.30
CA SER A 130 40.49 -42.30 -12.97
C SER A 130 39.45 -43.18 -12.27
N HIS A 131 38.83 -42.70 -11.18
CA HIS A 131 37.93 -43.50 -10.37
C HIS A 131 36.54 -43.66 -11.06
N PRO A 132 35.96 -44.87 -11.10
CA PRO A 132 34.69 -45.11 -11.81
C PRO A 132 33.52 -44.27 -11.27
N ASP A 133 33.47 -44.02 -9.97
CA ASP A 133 32.42 -43.20 -9.34
C ASP A 133 32.50 -41.69 -9.60
N LEU A 134 33.50 -41.19 -10.33
CA LEU A 134 33.68 -39.75 -10.50
C LEU A 134 32.46 -39.10 -11.19
N SER A 135 31.89 -39.77 -12.20
CA SER A 135 30.63 -39.34 -12.85
C SER A 135 29.48 -39.20 -11.83
N ARG A 136 29.29 -40.23 -11.00
CA ARG A 136 28.22 -40.28 -9.98
C ARG A 136 28.38 -39.17 -8.94
N ARG A 137 29.62 -38.92 -8.48
CA ARG A 137 29.93 -37.87 -7.49
C ARG A 137 29.65 -36.47 -8.04
N HIS A 138 30.02 -36.20 -9.29
CA HIS A 138 29.67 -34.95 -9.96
C HIS A 138 28.14 -34.78 -10.07
N ALA A 139 27.41 -35.82 -10.46
CA ALA A 139 25.97 -35.72 -10.61
C ALA A 139 25.24 -35.44 -9.29
N ASN A 140 25.66 -36.08 -8.20
CA ASN A 140 25.06 -35.85 -6.88
C ASN A 140 25.32 -34.42 -6.38
N LEU A 141 26.51 -33.88 -6.66
CA LEU A 141 26.82 -32.48 -6.35
C LEU A 141 25.99 -31.52 -7.22
N GLY A 142 25.83 -31.82 -8.51
CA GLY A 142 24.95 -31.08 -9.42
C GLY A 142 23.50 -31.03 -8.90
N MET A 143 22.97 -32.18 -8.49
CA MET A 143 21.63 -32.30 -7.92
C MET A 143 21.49 -31.48 -6.63
N SER A 144 22.48 -31.53 -5.73
CA SER A 144 22.45 -30.78 -4.48
C SER A 144 22.48 -29.26 -4.71
N TYR A 145 23.24 -28.78 -5.71
CA TYR A 145 23.22 -27.38 -6.11
C TYR A 145 21.91 -26.99 -6.80
N GLY A 146 21.32 -27.87 -7.62
CA GLY A 146 19.99 -27.68 -8.22
C GLY A 146 18.89 -27.56 -7.16
N ASP A 147 18.88 -28.47 -6.18
CA ASP A 147 17.98 -28.43 -5.02
C ASP A 147 18.13 -27.12 -4.23
N ARG A 148 19.36 -26.60 -4.10
CA ARG A 148 19.62 -25.35 -3.40
C ARG A 148 19.15 -24.15 -4.19
N TYR A 149 19.33 -24.17 -5.52
CA TYR A 149 18.76 -23.18 -6.42
C TYR A 149 17.23 -23.16 -6.32
N GLN A 150 16.56 -24.31 -6.36
CA GLN A 150 15.10 -24.36 -6.24
C GLN A 150 14.59 -23.76 -4.92
N ARG A 151 15.40 -23.86 -3.85
CA ARG A 151 15.03 -23.35 -2.53
C ARG A 151 15.37 -21.87 -2.32
N LEU A 152 16.51 -21.41 -2.83
CA LEU A 152 17.05 -20.07 -2.55
C LEU A 152 16.99 -19.10 -3.75
N GLY A 153 16.83 -19.61 -4.96
CA GLY A 153 16.78 -18.83 -6.20
C GLY A 153 18.12 -18.19 -6.62
N MET A 154 19.25 -18.67 -6.09
CA MET A 154 20.60 -18.14 -6.36
C MET A 154 21.12 -18.63 -7.71
N LEU A 155 21.35 -17.72 -8.65
CA LEU A 155 21.78 -18.05 -10.01
C LEU A 155 23.12 -18.81 -10.04
N GLU A 156 24.03 -18.48 -9.12
CA GLU A 156 25.35 -19.11 -8.99
C GLU A 156 25.24 -20.61 -8.67
N ASP A 157 24.18 -21.02 -7.94
CA ASP A 157 23.95 -22.43 -7.65
C ASP A 157 23.44 -23.18 -8.88
N LEU A 158 22.61 -22.54 -9.69
CA LEU A 158 22.16 -23.11 -10.95
C LEU A 158 23.33 -23.28 -11.94
N GLU A 159 24.24 -22.30 -11.99
CA GLU A 159 25.45 -22.39 -12.81
C GLU A 159 26.34 -23.55 -12.38
N LYS A 160 26.53 -23.73 -11.07
CA LYS A 160 27.26 -24.90 -10.52
C LYS A 160 26.54 -26.21 -10.82
N ALA A 161 25.22 -26.26 -10.73
CA ALA A 161 24.45 -27.45 -11.08
C ALA A 161 24.70 -27.85 -12.55
N ILE A 162 24.64 -26.88 -13.47
CA ILE A 162 24.93 -27.09 -14.90
C ILE A 162 26.37 -27.56 -15.11
N GLU A 163 27.35 -26.94 -14.44
CA GLU A 163 28.76 -27.32 -14.52
C GLU A 163 28.97 -28.79 -14.11
N TYR A 164 28.48 -29.16 -12.92
CA TYR A 164 28.66 -30.50 -12.39
C TYR A 164 27.87 -31.57 -13.17
N HIS A 165 26.65 -31.28 -13.62
CA HIS A 165 25.91 -32.20 -14.48
C HIS A 165 26.59 -32.38 -15.85
N THR A 166 27.24 -31.32 -16.38
CA THR A 166 28.00 -31.40 -17.64
C THR A 166 29.23 -32.28 -17.47
N HIS A 167 29.96 -32.15 -16.36
CA HIS A 167 31.08 -33.04 -16.03
C HIS A 167 30.64 -34.49 -15.84
N ALA A 168 29.53 -34.72 -15.13
CA ALA A 168 28.97 -36.05 -14.96
C ALA A 168 28.60 -36.70 -16.31
N LEU A 169 27.94 -35.95 -17.20
CA LEU A 169 27.58 -36.46 -18.53
C LEU A 169 28.83 -36.82 -19.34
N ARG A 170 29.86 -35.96 -19.35
CA ARG A 170 31.12 -36.20 -20.09
C ARG A 170 31.85 -37.46 -19.64
N LEU A 171 31.77 -37.80 -18.36
CA LEU A 171 32.42 -38.97 -17.77
C LEU A 171 31.57 -40.24 -17.87
N THR A 172 30.31 -40.14 -18.31
CA THR A 172 29.39 -41.29 -18.41
C THR A 172 29.51 -41.93 -19.80
N PRO A 173 29.83 -43.23 -19.91
CA PRO A 173 29.87 -43.92 -21.20
C PRO A 173 28.51 -43.92 -21.91
N ASN A 174 28.50 -43.87 -23.24
CA ASN A 174 27.27 -43.76 -24.06
C ASN A 174 26.23 -44.88 -23.86
N ARG A 175 26.63 -46.04 -23.31
CA ARG A 175 25.74 -47.18 -23.04
C ARG A 175 25.46 -47.41 -21.55
N HIS A 176 25.89 -46.47 -20.70
CA HIS A 176 25.66 -46.56 -19.27
C HIS A 176 24.17 -46.34 -18.96
N PRO A 177 23.55 -47.12 -18.06
CA PRO A 177 22.13 -46.97 -17.71
C PRO A 177 21.72 -45.53 -17.34
N ASP A 178 22.55 -44.85 -16.56
CA ASP A 178 22.29 -43.47 -16.11
C ASP A 178 22.36 -42.38 -17.18
N ILE A 179 22.79 -42.67 -18.41
CA ILE A 179 22.99 -41.60 -19.41
C ILE A 179 21.70 -40.82 -19.71
N SER A 180 20.56 -41.51 -19.71
CA SER A 180 19.23 -40.89 -19.89
C SER A 180 18.91 -39.93 -18.73
N HIS A 181 19.27 -40.30 -17.50
CA HIS A 181 19.12 -39.48 -16.31
C HIS A 181 20.04 -38.26 -16.35
N ARG A 182 21.31 -38.41 -16.74
CA ARG A 182 22.25 -37.28 -16.86
C ARG A 182 21.77 -36.22 -17.86
N HIS A 183 21.23 -36.65 -19.00
CA HIS A 183 20.61 -35.75 -19.96
C HIS A 183 19.40 -35.03 -19.38
N ALA A 184 18.53 -35.72 -18.65
CA ALA A 184 17.34 -35.08 -18.11
C ALA A 184 17.64 -34.00 -17.06
N GLU A 185 18.63 -34.22 -16.18
CA GLU A 185 19.03 -33.21 -15.18
C GLU A 185 19.60 -31.93 -15.82
N LEU A 186 20.38 -32.09 -16.90
CA LEU A 186 20.79 -30.94 -17.72
C LEU A 186 19.59 -30.24 -18.35
N GLY A 187 18.62 -31.00 -18.85
CA GLY A 187 17.38 -30.45 -19.39
C GLY A 187 16.64 -29.57 -18.37
N VAL A 188 16.47 -30.07 -17.14
CA VAL A 188 15.85 -29.31 -16.04
C VAL A 188 16.65 -28.05 -15.74
N SER A 189 17.97 -28.18 -15.57
CA SER A 189 18.84 -27.05 -15.20
C SER A 189 18.85 -25.93 -16.26
N TYR A 190 18.89 -26.29 -17.55
CA TYR A 190 18.80 -25.31 -18.64
C TYR A 190 17.39 -24.69 -18.73
N GLY A 191 16.33 -25.47 -18.51
CA GLY A 191 14.96 -24.94 -18.45
C GLY A 191 14.76 -23.95 -17.30
N ASP A 192 15.31 -24.26 -16.12
CA ASP A 192 15.34 -23.36 -14.97
C ASP A 192 16.11 -22.07 -15.26
N ARG A 193 17.22 -22.16 -16.00
CA ARG A 193 18.03 -20.98 -16.36
C ARG A 193 17.30 -20.12 -17.37
N TYR A 194 16.63 -20.72 -18.36
CA TYR A 194 15.75 -20.01 -19.27
C TYR A 194 14.66 -19.25 -18.53
N ARG A 195 13.95 -19.87 -17.57
CA ARG A 195 12.90 -19.19 -16.80
C ARG A 195 13.44 -18.01 -15.99
N ARG A 196 14.71 -18.04 -15.61
CA ARG A 196 15.37 -16.97 -14.84
C ARG A 196 15.91 -15.83 -15.71
N LEU A 197 16.50 -16.14 -16.87
CA LEU A 197 17.23 -15.17 -17.70
C LEU A 197 16.49 -14.80 -19.00
N GLY A 198 15.57 -15.63 -19.47
CA GLY A 198 14.82 -15.44 -20.72
C GLY A 198 15.60 -15.78 -22.00
N GLU A 199 16.78 -16.40 -21.88
CA GLU A 199 17.67 -16.73 -22.99
C GLU A 199 17.17 -17.93 -23.80
N LEU A 200 16.73 -17.69 -25.04
CA LEU A 200 16.13 -18.73 -25.89
C LEU A 200 17.06 -19.94 -26.13
N THR A 201 18.37 -19.69 -26.19
CA THR A 201 19.38 -20.75 -26.40
C THR A 201 19.40 -21.78 -25.26
N ASP A 202 19.03 -21.37 -24.04
CA ASP A 202 18.92 -22.29 -22.91
C ASP A 202 17.66 -23.15 -23.01
N LEU A 203 16.56 -22.58 -23.50
CA LEU A 203 15.35 -23.35 -23.75
C LEU A 203 15.55 -24.39 -24.86
N GLU A 204 16.28 -24.03 -25.92
CA GLU A 204 16.65 -24.95 -27.00
C GLU A 204 17.50 -26.12 -26.47
N LYS A 205 18.48 -25.84 -25.60
CA LYS A 205 19.27 -26.89 -24.92
C LYS A 205 18.40 -27.74 -24.00
N ALA A 206 17.45 -27.16 -23.27
CA ALA A 206 16.54 -27.92 -22.42
C ALA A 206 15.74 -28.94 -23.25
N ILE A 207 15.17 -28.51 -24.38
CA ILE A 207 14.45 -29.37 -25.32
C ILE A 207 15.37 -30.44 -25.91
N GLU A 208 16.59 -30.09 -26.33
CA GLU A 208 17.58 -31.03 -26.87
C GLU A 208 17.89 -32.14 -25.85
N TYR A 209 18.22 -31.75 -24.61
CA TYR A 209 18.59 -32.68 -23.56
C TYR A 209 17.41 -33.54 -23.08
N HIS A 210 16.22 -32.97 -22.92
CA HIS A 210 15.03 -33.76 -22.59
C HIS A 210 14.64 -34.74 -23.71
N THR A 211 14.84 -34.35 -24.98
CA THR A 211 14.60 -35.24 -26.13
C THR A 211 15.57 -36.41 -26.13
N ARG A 212 16.86 -36.16 -25.91
CA ARG A 212 17.88 -37.22 -25.77
C ARG A 212 17.56 -38.14 -24.59
N ALA A 213 17.17 -37.58 -23.45
CA ALA A 213 16.77 -38.37 -22.29
C ALA A 213 15.58 -39.27 -22.62
N LEU A 214 14.56 -38.77 -23.30
CA LEU A 214 13.39 -39.54 -23.70
C LEU A 214 13.75 -40.70 -24.65
N VAL A 215 14.56 -40.44 -25.69
CA VAL A 215 15.00 -41.46 -26.67
C VAL A 215 15.79 -42.60 -26.01
N LEU A 216 16.58 -42.28 -24.99
CA LEU A 216 17.42 -43.25 -24.27
C LEU A 216 16.66 -43.98 -23.14
N THR A 217 15.41 -43.60 -22.85
CA THR A 217 14.60 -44.19 -21.78
C THR A 217 13.77 -45.36 -22.34
N PRO A 218 13.91 -46.59 -21.82
CA PRO A 218 13.07 -47.73 -22.25
C PRO A 218 11.58 -47.50 -21.97
N ASN A 219 10.71 -48.08 -22.80
CA ASN A 219 9.25 -47.90 -22.69
C ASN A 219 8.64 -48.37 -21.36
N SER A 220 9.29 -49.30 -20.66
CA SER A 220 8.84 -49.81 -19.35
C SER A 220 9.41 -49.03 -18.17
N HIS A 221 10.20 -47.99 -18.42
CA HIS A 221 10.89 -47.25 -17.36
C HIS A 221 9.91 -46.33 -16.59
N PRO A 222 9.96 -46.31 -15.25
CA PRO A 222 9.01 -45.54 -14.43
C PRO A 222 9.03 -44.03 -14.73
N ASP A 223 10.21 -43.48 -15.04
CA ASP A 223 10.37 -42.06 -15.38
C ASP A 223 9.80 -41.61 -16.73
N LEU A 224 9.30 -42.50 -17.57
CA LEU A 224 8.86 -42.13 -18.92
C LEU A 224 7.78 -41.03 -18.90
N SER A 225 6.85 -41.10 -17.93
CA SER A 225 5.82 -40.08 -17.71
C SER A 225 6.43 -38.70 -17.42
N ARG A 226 7.48 -38.66 -16.58
CA ARG A 226 8.21 -37.45 -16.20
C ARG A 226 9.00 -36.87 -17.37
N ARG A 227 9.66 -37.71 -18.18
CA ARG A 227 10.38 -37.26 -19.40
C ARG A 227 9.43 -36.56 -20.38
N HIS A 228 8.27 -37.15 -20.63
CA HIS A 228 7.24 -36.52 -21.47
C HIS A 228 6.75 -35.20 -20.87
N ALA A 229 6.48 -35.14 -19.57
CA ALA A 229 5.99 -33.91 -18.97
C ALA A 229 6.99 -32.75 -19.05
N ASN A 230 8.29 -33.02 -18.86
CA ASN A 230 9.33 -32.00 -18.96
C ASN A 230 9.46 -31.44 -20.38
N LEU A 231 9.31 -32.29 -21.40
CA LEU A 231 9.19 -31.83 -22.79
C LEU A 231 7.94 -30.98 -23.00
N GLY A 232 6.80 -31.40 -22.44
CA GLY A 232 5.56 -30.63 -22.48
C GLY A 232 5.75 -29.21 -21.92
N VAL A 233 6.37 -29.10 -20.75
CA VAL A 233 6.69 -27.80 -20.13
C VAL A 233 7.62 -26.98 -21.04
N SER A 234 8.68 -27.59 -21.57
CA SER A 234 9.67 -26.87 -22.41
C SER A 234 9.07 -26.35 -23.71
N TYR A 235 8.21 -27.15 -24.37
CA TYR A 235 7.47 -26.70 -25.55
C TYR A 235 6.40 -25.65 -25.22
N GLY A 236 5.73 -25.76 -24.07
CA GLY A 236 4.82 -24.73 -23.58
C GLY A 236 5.53 -23.40 -23.31
N ASP A 237 6.70 -23.44 -22.67
CA ASP A 237 7.55 -22.28 -22.41
C ASP A 237 8.05 -21.66 -23.73
N ARG A 238 8.32 -22.48 -24.75
CA ARG A 238 8.72 -22.00 -26.10
C ARG A 238 7.56 -21.36 -26.84
N TYR A 239 6.37 -21.95 -26.74
CA TYR A 239 5.14 -21.36 -27.25
C TYR A 239 4.88 -20.00 -26.59
N GLN A 240 5.02 -19.87 -25.27
CA GLN A 240 4.84 -18.59 -24.58
C GLN A 240 5.82 -17.52 -25.08
N ARG A 241 7.02 -17.92 -25.52
CA ARG A 241 8.05 -17.01 -26.02
C ARG A 241 7.90 -16.63 -27.50
N LEU A 242 7.57 -17.60 -28.36
CA LEU A 242 7.58 -17.45 -29.81
C LEU A 242 6.18 -17.38 -30.42
N GLY A 243 5.16 -17.83 -29.69
CA GLY A 243 3.77 -17.86 -30.12
C GLY A 243 3.45 -18.92 -31.19
N MET A 244 4.35 -19.87 -31.45
CA MET A 244 4.21 -20.89 -32.51
C MET A 244 3.20 -21.97 -32.11
N LEU A 245 2.12 -22.11 -32.89
CA LEU A 245 1.03 -23.05 -32.56
C LEU A 245 1.51 -24.51 -32.52
N GLU A 246 2.47 -24.87 -33.36
CA GLU A 246 3.05 -26.21 -33.42
C GLU A 246 3.73 -26.61 -32.10
N ASP A 247 4.28 -25.64 -31.37
CA ASP A 247 4.89 -25.89 -30.06
C ASP A 247 3.83 -26.13 -28.99
N LEU A 248 2.70 -25.41 -29.06
CA LEU A 248 1.57 -25.65 -28.17
C LEU A 248 0.94 -27.02 -28.43
N GLU A 249 0.83 -27.43 -29.69
CA GLU A 249 0.35 -28.76 -30.06
C GLU A 249 1.27 -29.87 -29.52
N LYS A 250 2.60 -29.70 -29.64
CA LYS A 250 3.58 -30.60 -29.03
C LYS A 250 3.49 -30.61 -27.50
N ALA A 251 3.27 -29.45 -26.87
CA ALA A 251 3.09 -29.37 -25.42
C ALA A 251 1.87 -30.20 -24.98
N ILE A 252 0.73 -30.05 -25.67
CA ILE A 252 -0.49 -30.83 -25.42
C ILE A 252 -0.22 -32.33 -25.66
N GLU A 253 0.45 -32.69 -26.76
CA GLU A 253 0.80 -34.07 -27.08
C GLU A 253 1.61 -34.71 -25.95
N TYR A 254 2.71 -34.06 -25.54
CA TYR A 254 3.59 -34.57 -24.50
C TYR A 254 2.95 -34.60 -23.12
N HIS A 255 2.17 -33.58 -22.74
CA HIS A 255 1.41 -33.61 -21.49
C HIS A 255 0.34 -34.71 -21.48
N THR A 256 -0.29 -34.99 -22.63
CA THR A 256 -1.27 -36.09 -22.76
C THR A 256 -0.59 -37.45 -22.60
N HIS A 257 0.57 -37.64 -23.21
CA HIS A 257 1.39 -38.85 -23.02
C HIS A 257 1.82 -39.02 -21.57
N ALA A 258 2.27 -37.95 -20.92
CA ALA A 258 2.64 -37.95 -19.52
C ALA A 258 1.47 -38.36 -18.61
N LEU A 259 0.29 -37.77 -18.83
CA LEU A 259 -0.92 -38.10 -18.05
C LEU A 259 -1.31 -39.57 -18.24
N ARG A 260 -1.30 -40.09 -19.48
CA ARG A 260 -1.64 -41.49 -19.77
C ARG A 260 -0.72 -42.49 -19.06
N LEU A 261 0.55 -42.15 -18.92
CA LEU A 261 1.56 -42.99 -18.26
C LEU A 261 1.57 -42.83 -16.74
N THR A 262 0.86 -41.84 -16.19
CA THR A 262 0.83 -41.55 -14.75
C THR A 262 -0.28 -42.38 -14.07
N PRO A 263 0.03 -43.23 -13.07
CA PRO A 263 -1.00 -43.96 -12.34
C PRO A 263 -1.99 -43.03 -11.62
N ASN A 264 -3.25 -43.45 -11.50
CA ASN A 264 -4.34 -42.62 -10.95
C ASN A 264 -4.14 -42.11 -9.51
N ARG A 265 -3.27 -42.75 -8.72
CA ARG A 265 -2.95 -42.35 -7.33
C ARG A 265 -1.57 -41.72 -7.20
N HIS A 266 -0.90 -41.43 -8.32
CA HIS A 266 0.41 -40.82 -8.31
C HIS A 266 0.32 -39.35 -7.85
N PRO A 267 1.21 -38.87 -6.98
CA PRO A 267 1.18 -37.48 -6.47
C PRO A 267 1.10 -36.41 -7.57
N ASP A 268 1.85 -36.59 -8.65
CA ASP A 268 1.88 -35.64 -9.78
C ASP A 268 0.61 -35.56 -10.64
N ILE A 269 -0.39 -36.43 -10.45
CA ILE A 269 -1.53 -36.48 -11.38
C ILE A 269 -2.31 -35.15 -11.44
N SER A 270 -2.44 -34.46 -10.31
CA SER A 270 -3.08 -33.13 -10.23
C SER A 270 -2.29 -32.09 -11.04
N HIS A 271 -0.95 -32.16 -10.99
CA HIS A 271 -0.08 -31.30 -11.78
C HIS A 271 -0.19 -31.59 -13.27
N ARG A 272 -0.23 -32.86 -13.68
CA ARG A 272 -0.40 -33.25 -15.10
C ARG A 272 -1.71 -32.69 -15.68
N HIS A 273 -2.80 -32.80 -14.92
CA HIS A 273 -4.08 -32.19 -15.31
C HIS A 273 -3.99 -30.68 -15.43
N ALA A 274 -3.33 -30.00 -14.49
CA ALA A 274 -3.25 -28.55 -14.54
C ALA A 274 -2.46 -28.02 -15.75
N GLU A 275 -1.37 -28.67 -16.14
CA GLU A 275 -0.57 -28.27 -17.32
C GLU A 275 -1.35 -28.47 -18.63
N LEU A 276 -2.17 -29.52 -18.72
CA LEU A 276 -3.12 -29.68 -19.83
C LEU A 276 -4.15 -28.56 -19.83
N GLY A 277 -4.69 -28.22 -18.66
CA GLY A 277 -5.64 -27.10 -18.52
C GLY A 277 -5.06 -25.78 -19.05
N VAL A 278 -3.81 -25.46 -18.69
CA VAL A 278 -3.10 -24.27 -19.20
C VAL A 278 -2.94 -24.36 -20.72
N SER A 279 -2.47 -25.48 -21.24
CA SER A 279 -2.21 -25.65 -22.68
C SER A 279 -3.49 -25.54 -23.53
N TYR A 280 -4.60 -26.12 -23.06
CA TYR A 280 -5.90 -25.98 -23.73
C TYR A 280 -6.47 -24.57 -23.61
N GLY A 281 -6.29 -23.89 -22.48
CA GLY A 281 -6.68 -22.48 -22.30
C GLY A 281 -5.88 -21.56 -23.23
N ASP A 282 -4.58 -21.79 -23.36
CA ASP A 282 -3.71 -21.09 -24.31
C ASP A 282 -4.16 -21.32 -25.76
N ARG A 283 -4.54 -22.55 -26.10
CA ARG A 283 -5.01 -22.88 -27.46
C ARG A 283 -6.34 -22.22 -27.77
N TYR A 284 -7.26 -22.20 -26.79
CA TYR A 284 -8.50 -21.45 -26.88
C TYR A 284 -8.24 -19.96 -27.15
N ARG A 285 -7.34 -19.32 -26.40
CA ARG A 285 -7.05 -17.89 -26.61
C ARG A 285 -6.48 -17.58 -28.00
N ARG A 286 -5.84 -18.55 -28.66
CA ARG A 286 -5.33 -18.40 -30.04
C ARG A 286 -6.37 -18.68 -31.11
N LEU A 287 -7.14 -19.76 -30.95
CA LEU A 287 -8.01 -20.26 -32.02
C LEU A 287 -9.48 -19.86 -31.82
N GLY A 288 -9.90 -19.58 -30.59
CA GLY A 288 -11.27 -19.23 -30.21
C GLY A 288 -12.23 -20.43 -30.12
N GLU A 289 -11.71 -21.66 -30.18
CA GLU A 289 -12.49 -22.90 -30.20
C GLU A 289 -13.07 -23.23 -28.81
N LEU A 290 -14.39 -23.16 -28.66
CA LEU A 290 -15.05 -23.34 -27.36
C LEU A 290 -14.75 -24.70 -26.72
N THR A 291 -14.58 -25.75 -27.53
CA THR A 291 -14.25 -27.10 -27.05
C THR A 291 -12.91 -27.16 -26.32
N ASP A 292 -11.96 -26.29 -26.65
CA ASP A 292 -10.68 -26.19 -25.93
C ASP A 292 -10.84 -25.50 -24.59
N LEU A 293 -11.70 -24.48 -24.51
CA LEU A 293 -12.02 -23.84 -23.24
C LEU A 293 -12.76 -24.79 -22.29
N GLU A 294 -13.68 -25.60 -22.82
CA GLU A 294 -14.37 -26.63 -22.04
C GLU A 294 -13.39 -27.67 -21.49
N LYS A 295 -12.42 -28.11 -22.31
CA LYS A 295 -11.32 -28.98 -21.85
C LYS A 295 -10.44 -28.30 -20.81
N ALA A 296 -10.12 -27.03 -20.98
CA ALA A 296 -9.33 -26.27 -19.99
C ALA A 296 -10.03 -26.27 -18.62
N ILE A 297 -11.33 -25.96 -18.60
CA ILE A 297 -12.17 -26.00 -17.39
C ILE A 297 -12.23 -27.42 -16.81
N GLU A 298 -12.44 -28.44 -17.63
CA GLU A 298 -12.47 -29.85 -17.21
C GLU A 298 -11.16 -30.25 -16.51
N TYR A 299 -10.02 -29.97 -17.15
CA TYR A 299 -8.71 -30.33 -16.63
C TYR A 299 -8.31 -29.51 -15.40
N HIS A 300 -8.61 -28.21 -15.35
CA HIS A 300 -8.38 -27.41 -14.15
C HIS A 300 -9.27 -27.85 -12.99
N THR A 301 -10.52 -28.24 -13.25
CA THR A 301 -11.43 -28.78 -12.22
C THR A 301 -10.90 -30.09 -11.65
N ARG A 302 -10.46 -31.02 -12.52
CA ARG A 302 -9.82 -32.28 -12.08
C ARG A 302 -8.56 -32.03 -11.27
N ALA A 303 -7.72 -31.10 -11.71
CA ALA A 303 -6.53 -30.71 -10.98
C ALA A 303 -6.89 -30.19 -9.58
N LEU A 304 -7.90 -29.32 -9.47
CA LEU A 304 -8.35 -28.77 -8.20
C LEU A 304 -8.88 -29.87 -7.25
N VAL A 305 -9.74 -30.77 -7.74
CA VAL A 305 -10.31 -31.88 -6.94
C VAL A 305 -9.24 -32.82 -6.40
N LEU A 306 -8.17 -33.04 -7.17
CA LEU A 306 -7.06 -33.92 -6.78
C LEU A 306 -6.01 -33.21 -5.92
N THR A 307 -6.14 -31.91 -5.69
CA THR A 307 -5.20 -31.10 -4.90
C THR A 307 -5.66 -31.04 -3.44
N PRO A 308 -4.84 -31.48 -2.47
CA PRO A 308 -5.16 -31.33 -1.05
C PRO A 308 -5.31 -29.86 -0.64
N ASN A 309 -6.16 -29.57 0.35
CA ASN A 309 -6.44 -28.20 0.80
C ASN A 309 -5.21 -27.42 1.31
N SER A 310 -4.17 -28.12 1.80
CA SER A 310 -2.92 -27.52 2.27
C SER A 310 -1.86 -27.35 1.17
N HIS A 311 -2.17 -27.70 -0.08
CA HIS A 311 -1.20 -27.69 -1.15
C HIS A 311 -0.88 -26.25 -1.61
N PRO A 312 0.41 -25.87 -1.79
CA PRO A 312 0.80 -24.49 -2.10
C PRO A 312 0.23 -23.98 -3.44
N ASP A 313 0.01 -24.88 -4.41
CA ASP A 313 -0.57 -24.51 -5.70
C ASP A 313 -2.08 -24.22 -5.68
N LEU A 314 -2.79 -24.42 -4.56
CA LEU A 314 -4.25 -24.32 -4.53
C LEU A 314 -4.75 -22.94 -5.01
N SER A 315 -4.10 -21.86 -4.55
CA SER A 315 -4.36 -20.49 -5.02
C SER A 315 -4.26 -20.37 -6.55
N ARG A 316 -3.21 -20.94 -7.15
CA ARG A 316 -2.98 -20.93 -8.60
C ARG A 316 -4.05 -21.74 -9.34
N ARG A 317 -4.46 -22.90 -8.80
CA ARG A 317 -5.53 -23.72 -9.40
C ARG A 317 -6.86 -22.97 -9.46
N HIS A 318 -7.24 -22.30 -8.36
CA HIS A 318 -8.43 -21.45 -8.34
C HIS A 318 -8.31 -20.29 -9.32
N ALA A 319 -7.17 -19.61 -9.38
CA ALA A 319 -7.01 -18.49 -10.30
C ALA A 319 -7.14 -18.90 -11.76
N ASN A 320 -6.57 -20.04 -12.15
CA ASN A 320 -6.69 -20.55 -13.52
C ASN A 320 -8.14 -20.88 -13.88
N LEU A 321 -8.92 -21.46 -12.95
CA LEU A 321 -10.36 -21.63 -13.14
C LEU A 321 -11.09 -20.29 -13.28
N GLY A 322 -10.73 -19.30 -12.46
CA GLY A 322 -11.27 -17.94 -12.57
C GLY A 322 -11.06 -17.36 -13.96
N VAL A 323 -9.85 -17.48 -14.51
CA VAL A 323 -9.53 -17.04 -15.88
C VAL A 323 -10.36 -17.81 -16.90
N SER A 324 -10.44 -19.14 -16.82
CA SER A 324 -11.22 -19.94 -17.79
C SER A 324 -12.72 -19.62 -17.77
N TYR A 325 -13.30 -19.38 -16.59
CA TYR A 325 -14.70 -18.94 -16.48
C TYR A 325 -14.90 -17.51 -16.98
N GLY A 326 -13.95 -16.61 -16.72
CA GLY A 326 -13.96 -15.25 -17.27
C GLY A 326 -13.88 -15.23 -18.80
N ASP A 327 -13.03 -16.07 -19.38
CA ASP A 327 -12.93 -16.27 -20.83
C ASP A 327 -14.24 -16.82 -21.42
N ARG A 328 -14.88 -17.77 -20.70
CA ARG A 328 -16.17 -18.34 -21.13
C ARG A 328 -17.29 -17.30 -21.09
N TYR A 329 -17.31 -16.48 -20.04
CA TYR A 329 -18.20 -15.33 -19.96
C TYR A 329 -18.01 -14.36 -21.13
N LYS A 330 -16.77 -13.98 -21.45
CA LYS A 330 -16.50 -13.09 -22.59
C LYS A 330 -16.99 -13.65 -23.92
N ARG A 331 -17.00 -14.98 -24.07
CA ARG A 331 -17.44 -15.65 -25.30
C ARG A 331 -18.96 -15.83 -25.39
N LEU A 332 -19.61 -16.20 -24.28
CA LEU A 332 -21.03 -16.59 -24.26
C LEU A 332 -21.95 -15.52 -23.67
N GLY A 333 -21.44 -14.63 -22.83
CA GLY A 333 -22.20 -13.59 -22.14
C GLY A 333 -23.02 -14.07 -20.93
N GLU A 334 -22.79 -15.30 -20.47
CA GLU A 334 -23.55 -15.95 -19.39
C GLU A 334 -23.14 -15.43 -18.01
N LEU A 335 -24.04 -14.75 -17.30
CA LEU A 335 -23.74 -14.11 -16.01
C LEU A 335 -23.23 -15.11 -14.95
N ALA A 336 -23.75 -16.35 -14.97
CA ALA A 336 -23.32 -17.39 -14.04
C ALA A 336 -21.82 -17.75 -14.17
N ASP A 337 -21.23 -17.56 -15.35
CA ASP A 337 -19.79 -17.77 -15.56
C ASP A 337 -18.97 -16.64 -14.97
N LEU A 338 -19.45 -15.40 -15.08
CA LEU A 338 -18.83 -14.25 -14.44
C LEU A 338 -18.87 -14.36 -12.92
N GLU A 339 -19.99 -14.82 -12.35
CA GLU A 339 -20.11 -15.06 -10.91
C GLU A 339 -19.11 -16.12 -10.44
N LYS A 340 -18.95 -17.21 -11.19
CA LYS A 340 -17.91 -18.22 -10.91
C LYS A 340 -16.50 -17.66 -11.05
N ALA A 341 -16.23 -16.81 -12.05
CA ALA A 341 -14.95 -16.16 -12.20
C ALA A 341 -14.62 -15.31 -10.95
N ILE A 342 -15.57 -14.49 -10.49
CA ILE A 342 -15.43 -13.69 -9.27
C ILE A 342 -15.22 -14.57 -8.04
N GLU A 343 -15.97 -15.67 -7.90
CA GLU A 343 -15.83 -16.63 -6.80
C GLU A 343 -14.41 -17.22 -6.77
N TYR A 344 -13.95 -17.79 -7.89
CA TYR A 344 -12.64 -18.42 -7.99
C TYR A 344 -11.49 -17.43 -7.84
N HIS A 345 -11.58 -16.23 -8.41
CA HIS A 345 -10.59 -15.18 -8.20
C HIS A 345 -10.56 -14.69 -6.74
N SER A 346 -11.72 -14.63 -6.07
CA SER A 346 -11.81 -14.26 -4.66
C SER A 346 -11.18 -15.32 -3.76
N LEU A 347 -11.43 -16.60 -4.05
CA LEU A 347 -10.78 -17.72 -3.36
C LEU A 347 -9.27 -17.74 -3.61
N ALA A 348 -8.84 -17.52 -4.85
CA ALA A 348 -7.43 -17.42 -5.19
C ALA A 348 -6.75 -16.28 -4.42
N LEU A 349 -7.37 -15.09 -4.37
CA LEU A 349 -6.84 -13.96 -3.59
C LEU A 349 -6.76 -14.31 -2.10
N ARG A 350 -7.79 -14.93 -1.53
CA ARG A 350 -7.83 -15.34 -0.11
C ARG A 350 -6.73 -16.35 0.24
N LEU A 351 -6.45 -17.27 -0.66
CA LEU A 351 -5.43 -18.31 -0.50
C LEU A 351 -4.02 -17.84 -0.86
N THR A 352 -3.88 -16.64 -1.45
CA THR A 352 -2.58 -16.09 -1.80
C THR A 352 -2.00 -15.40 -0.57
N PRO A 353 -0.84 -15.85 -0.04
CA PRO A 353 -0.19 -15.16 1.06
C PRO A 353 0.11 -13.71 0.67
N ASN A 354 -0.12 -12.79 1.58
CA ASN A 354 0.21 -11.40 1.37
C ASN A 354 1.73 -11.25 1.14
N GLY A 355 2.11 -10.39 0.19
CA GLY A 355 3.50 -10.28 -0.27
C GLY A 355 3.94 -11.32 -1.33
N HIS A 356 3.09 -12.30 -1.68
CA HIS A 356 3.31 -13.19 -2.82
C HIS A 356 3.34 -12.36 -4.13
N PRO A 357 4.26 -12.62 -5.08
CA PRO A 357 4.38 -11.86 -6.32
C PRO A 357 3.05 -11.69 -7.09
N ASP A 358 2.24 -12.76 -7.12
CA ASP A 358 0.96 -12.77 -7.83
C ASP A 358 -0.17 -11.98 -7.15
N ILE A 359 -0.04 -11.51 -5.90
CA ILE A 359 -1.16 -10.86 -5.20
C ILE A 359 -1.68 -9.63 -5.95
N SER A 360 -0.76 -8.88 -6.57
CA SER A 360 -1.08 -7.71 -7.38
C SER A 360 -1.90 -8.12 -8.62
N HIS A 361 -1.57 -9.27 -9.22
CA HIS A 361 -2.28 -9.85 -10.36
C HIS A 361 -3.66 -10.36 -9.94
N ARG A 362 -3.79 -11.03 -8.79
CA ARG A 362 -5.10 -11.49 -8.26
C ARG A 362 -6.07 -10.32 -8.04
N HIS A 363 -5.59 -9.20 -7.50
CA HIS A 363 -6.39 -7.98 -7.40
C HIS A 363 -6.78 -7.41 -8.77
N ALA A 364 -5.88 -7.44 -9.75
CA ALA A 364 -6.19 -6.96 -11.09
C ALA A 364 -7.30 -7.78 -11.76
N GLU A 365 -7.26 -9.12 -11.65
CA GLU A 365 -8.30 -10.01 -12.20
C GLU A 365 -9.68 -9.76 -11.57
N LEU A 366 -9.75 -9.58 -10.25
CA LEU A 366 -11.00 -9.20 -9.59
C LEU A 366 -11.51 -7.84 -10.06
N GLY A 367 -10.62 -6.86 -10.22
CA GLY A 367 -10.98 -5.55 -10.76
C GLY A 367 -11.65 -5.66 -12.13
N VAL A 368 -11.09 -6.49 -13.03
CA VAL A 368 -11.68 -6.76 -14.35
C VAL A 368 -13.04 -7.45 -14.21
N SER A 369 -13.16 -8.51 -13.40
CA SER A 369 -14.43 -9.24 -13.28
C SER A 369 -15.56 -8.39 -12.69
N TYR A 370 -15.27 -7.52 -11.71
CA TYR A 370 -16.25 -6.58 -11.18
C TYR A 370 -16.61 -5.48 -12.20
N GLY A 371 -15.65 -5.00 -12.99
CA GLY A 371 -15.91 -4.08 -14.10
C GLY A 371 -16.81 -4.68 -15.18
N ASP A 372 -16.55 -5.92 -15.57
CA ASP A 372 -17.40 -6.68 -16.50
C ASP A 372 -18.82 -6.86 -15.94
N ARG A 373 -18.95 -7.11 -14.63
CA ARG A 373 -20.27 -7.26 -13.99
C ARG A 373 -21.04 -5.95 -13.95
N TYR A 374 -20.35 -4.84 -13.69
CA TYR A 374 -20.93 -3.51 -13.81
C TYR A 374 -21.44 -3.25 -15.23
N GLN A 375 -20.67 -3.56 -16.28
CA GLN A 375 -21.12 -3.37 -17.66
C GLN A 375 -22.40 -4.16 -17.97
N ARG A 376 -22.60 -5.32 -17.33
CA ARG A 376 -23.77 -6.15 -17.54
C ARG A 376 -24.99 -5.74 -16.73
N LEU A 377 -24.80 -5.35 -15.46
CA LEU A 377 -25.89 -5.11 -14.50
C LEU A 377 -26.14 -3.62 -14.20
N GLY A 378 -25.15 -2.76 -14.43
CA GLY A 378 -25.21 -1.33 -14.11
C GLY A 378 -25.14 -1.00 -12.61
N MET A 379 -24.76 -1.97 -11.76
CA MET A 379 -24.70 -1.81 -10.30
C MET A 379 -23.46 -1.02 -9.86
N LEU A 380 -23.66 0.13 -9.21
CA LEU A 380 -22.58 1.05 -8.86
C LEU A 380 -21.57 0.43 -7.89
N GLU A 381 -22.03 -0.42 -6.98
CA GLU A 381 -21.22 -1.11 -5.98
C GLU A 381 -20.15 -2.01 -6.63
N ASP A 382 -20.44 -2.54 -7.82
CA ASP A 382 -19.48 -3.34 -8.58
C ASP A 382 -18.39 -2.47 -9.20
N LEU A 383 -18.76 -1.29 -9.68
CA LEU A 383 -17.80 -0.34 -10.22
C LEU A 383 -16.89 0.22 -9.13
N GLU A 384 -17.43 0.47 -7.93
CA GLU A 384 -16.66 0.87 -6.76
C GLU A 384 -15.68 -0.22 -6.33
N LYS A 385 -16.12 -1.49 -6.31
CA LYS A 385 -15.22 -2.64 -6.08
C LYS A 385 -14.16 -2.77 -7.15
N ALA A 386 -14.50 -2.54 -8.42
CA ALA A 386 -13.54 -2.56 -9.52
C ALA A 386 -12.45 -1.50 -9.31
N ILE A 387 -12.83 -0.26 -8.97
CA ILE A 387 -11.92 0.83 -8.64
C ILE A 387 -11.04 0.48 -7.43
N GLU A 388 -11.61 -0.09 -6.36
CA GLU A 388 -10.89 -0.52 -5.17
C GLU A 388 -9.82 -1.56 -5.52
N TYR A 389 -10.19 -2.62 -6.25
CA TYR A 389 -9.29 -3.70 -6.63
C TYR A 389 -8.20 -3.25 -7.60
N HIS A 390 -8.52 -2.42 -8.60
CA HIS A 390 -7.52 -1.83 -9.50
C HIS A 390 -6.55 -0.91 -8.76
N THR A 391 -7.04 -0.12 -7.80
CA THR A 391 -6.19 0.75 -6.96
C THR A 391 -5.24 -0.08 -6.10
N ARG A 392 -5.72 -1.16 -5.49
CA ARG A 392 -4.88 -2.10 -4.72
C ARG A 392 -3.86 -2.80 -5.60
N ALA A 393 -4.25 -3.24 -6.80
CA ALA A 393 -3.35 -3.86 -7.76
C ALA A 393 -2.20 -2.91 -8.12
N LEU A 394 -2.50 -1.64 -8.45
CA LEU A 394 -1.49 -0.63 -8.78
C LEU A 394 -0.53 -0.36 -7.62
N ARG A 395 -1.06 -0.18 -6.40
CA ARG A 395 -0.23 0.06 -5.21
C ARG A 395 0.78 -1.08 -4.95
N LEU A 396 0.43 -2.31 -5.33
CA LEU A 396 1.27 -3.49 -5.13
C LEU A 396 2.18 -3.78 -6.34
N THR A 397 2.09 -2.99 -7.41
CA THR A 397 2.89 -3.16 -8.63
C THR A 397 4.16 -2.31 -8.54
N PRO A 398 5.37 -2.88 -8.72
CA PRO A 398 6.60 -2.10 -8.84
C PRO A 398 6.60 -1.22 -10.10
N ASP A 399 7.27 -0.07 -10.04
CA ASP A 399 7.32 0.90 -11.16
C ASP A 399 7.92 0.32 -12.46
N SER A 400 8.78 -0.69 -12.34
CA SER A 400 9.42 -1.37 -13.48
C SER A 400 8.58 -2.52 -14.07
N HIS A 401 7.36 -2.74 -13.59
CA HIS A 401 6.55 -3.89 -14.01
C HIS A 401 5.86 -3.64 -15.37
N PRO A 402 5.93 -4.57 -16.33
CA PRO A 402 5.39 -4.37 -17.69
C PRO A 402 3.87 -4.08 -17.71
N ASP A 403 3.10 -4.68 -16.79
CA ASP A 403 1.64 -4.44 -16.68
C ASP A 403 1.24 -3.08 -16.07
N LEU A 404 2.17 -2.25 -15.60
CA LEU A 404 1.83 -1.02 -14.88
C LEU A 404 0.95 -0.09 -15.74
N SER A 405 1.32 0.12 -17.00
CA SER A 405 0.56 0.94 -17.95
C SER A 405 -0.85 0.41 -18.17
N ARG A 406 -1.00 -0.91 -18.34
CA ARG A 406 -2.31 -1.57 -18.50
C ARG A 406 -3.18 -1.39 -17.27
N ARG A 407 -2.61 -1.55 -16.07
CA ARG A 407 -3.33 -1.35 -14.81
C ARG A 407 -3.78 0.10 -14.62
N HIS A 408 -2.97 1.07 -15.03
CA HIS A 408 -3.36 2.48 -15.06
C HIS A 408 -4.51 2.73 -16.04
N ALA A 409 -4.45 2.14 -17.24
CA ALA A 409 -5.50 2.26 -18.24
C ALA A 409 -6.83 1.67 -17.75
N ASN A 410 -6.80 0.50 -17.09
CA ASN A 410 -7.99 -0.13 -16.52
C ASN A 410 -8.60 0.72 -15.40
N LEU A 411 -7.77 1.27 -14.50
CA LEU A 411 -8.25 2.18 -13.46
C LEU A 411 -8.83 3.48 -14.04
N ALA A 412 -8.19 4.06 -15.06
CA ALA A 412 -8.70 5.27 -15.73
C ALA A 412 -10.06 5.00 -16.39
N THR A 413 -10.17 3.89 -17.12
CA THR A 413 -11.41 3.48 -17.80
C THR A 413 -12.55 3.25 -16.80
N THR A 414 -12.27 2.62 -15.65
CA THR A 414 -13.29 2.39 -14.62
C THR A 414 -13.70 3.70 -13.93
N TRP A 415 -12.78 4.63 -13.69
CA TRP A 415 -13.14 5.98 -13.21
C TRP A 415 -13.97 6.77 -14.21
N ASP A 416 -13.64 6.71 -15.51
CA ASP A 416 -14.43 7.35 -16.57
C ASP A 416 -15.84 6.77 -16.64
N GLN A 417 -15.96 5.43 -16.61
CA GLN A 417 -17.27 4.76 -16.54
C GLN A 417 -18.08 5.24 -15.33
N TYR A 418 -17.44 5.46 -14.18
CA TYR A 418 -18.13 5.91 -12.97
C TYR A 418 -18.68 7.32 -13.13
N VAL A 419 -17.83 8.31 -13.47
CA VAL A 419 -18.22 9.72 -13.50
C VAL A 419 -19.15 10.08 -14.67
N PHE A 420 -19.17 9.26 -15.73
CA PHE A 420 -20.09 9.44 -16.87
C PHE A 420 -21.37 8.57 -16.77
N SER A 421 -21.52 7.76 -15.71
CA SER A 421 -22.69 6.91 -15.53
C SER A 421 -23.99 7.69 -15.29
N GLU A 422 -25.13 7.12 -15.70
CA GLU A 422 -26.44 7.66 -15.33
C GLU A 422 -26.65 7.69 -13.81
N ALA A 423 -26.11 6.70 -13.09
CA ALA A 423 -26.19 6.64 -11.64
C ALA A 423 -25.51 7.87 -10.99
N PHE A 424 -24.31 8.22 -11.47
CA PHE A 424 -23.61 9.43 -11.04
C PHE A 424 -24.40 10.70 -11.38
N ASN A 425 -25.06 10.75 -12.55
CA ASN A 425 -25.94 11.88 -12.88
C ASN A 425 -27.18 11.96 -11.99
N ARG A 426 -27.80 10.83 -11.65
CA ARG A 426 -28.92 10.76 -10.70
C ARG A 426 -28.49 11.24 -9.32
N ASP A 427 -27.31 10.83 -8.86
CA ASP A 427 -26.74 11.27 -7.59
C ASP A 427 -26.43 12.78 -7.60
N CYS A 428 -25.80 13.30 -8.65
CA CYS A 428 -25.58 14.74 -8.84
C CYS A 428 -26.88 15.54 -8.82
N ASN A 429 -27.92 15.04 -9.49
CA ASN A 429 -29.24 15.67 -9.52
C ASN A 429 -29.94 15.58 -8.15
N ALA A 430 -29.83 14.45 -7.45
CA ALA A 430 -30.36 14.28 -6.11
C ALA A 430 -29.69 15.23 -5.12
N GLN A 431 -28.36 15.37 -5.19
CA GLN A 431 -27.61 16.27 -4.32
C GLN A 431 -27.91 17.75 -4.62
N SER A 432 -28.02 18.13 -5.88
CA SER A 432 -28.48 19.47 -6.29
C SER A 432 -29.87 19.79 -5.70
N LYS A 433 -30.81 18.83 -5.74
CA LYS A 433 -32.14 18.99 -5.12
C LYS A 433 -32.06 19.07 -3.60
N ARG A 434 -31.25 18.24 -2.95
CA ARG A 434 -31.05 18.27 -1.48
C ARG A 434 -30.53 19.61 -1.01
N LEU A 435 -29.54 20.19 -1.69
CA LEU A 435 -29.02 21.51 -1.36
C LEU A 435 -30.04 22.63 -1.64
N ALA A 436 -30.87 22.48 -2.67
CA ALA A 436 -31.98 23.41 -2.91
C ALA A 436 -33.11 23.28 -1.86
N SER A 437 -33.26 22.12 -1.20
CA SER A 437 -34.36 21.81 -0.28
C SER A 437 -33.97 21.79 1.21
N SER A 438 -32.71 21.96 1.58
CA SER A 438 -32.25 21.81 2.97
C SER A 438 -31.55 23.04 3.53
N SER A 439 -32.21 23.67 4.50
CA SER A 439 -31.64 23.91 5.82
C SER A 439 -31.59 22.58 6.59
N SER A 440 -30.46 22.27 7.24
CA SER A 440 -30.17 21.19 8.22
C SER A 440 -30.15 19.71 7.78
N GLY A 441 -28.92 19.18 7.60
CA GLY A 441 -28.24 18.14 8.42
C GLY A 441 -28.78 16.70 8.51
N PHE A 442 -27.99 15.72 8.04
CA PHE A 442 -28.24 14.26 8.12
C PHE A 442 -27.19 13.47 8.94
N GLU A 443 -27.67 12.36 9.52
CA GLU A 443 -27.04 11.16 10.14
C GLU A 443 -26.30 10.25 9.13
N SER A 444 -25.54 9.17 9.41
CA SER A 444 -24.92 8.49 10.56
C SER A 444 -23.81 7.53 10.00
N TYR A 445 -22.95 6.99 10.86
CA TYR A 445 -21.74 6.19 10.52
C TYR A 445 -21.97 4.66 10.56
N GLU A 446 -21.32 3.93 9.65
CA GLU A 446 -21.20 2.46 9.65
C GLU A 446 -20.20 1.91 10.70
N GLN A 447 -20.52 0.71 11.21
CA GLN A 447 -19.90 0.02 12.33
C GLN A 447 -18.96 -1.10 11.84
N PHE A 448 -17.81 -1.27 12.51
CA PHE A 448 -16.79 -2.29 12.20
C PHE A 448 -17.16 -3.66 12.80
N ASN A 449 -17.28 -4.69 11.95
CA ASN A 449 -17.61 -6.07 12.34
C ASN A 449 -16.33 -6.93 12.51
N LEU A 450 -15.88 -7.11 13.75
CA LEU A 450 -14.86 -8.11 14.13
C LEU A 450 -15.47 -9.40 14.69
N TRP A 451 -16.78 -9.39 14.98
CA TRP A 451 -17.50 -10.43 15.73
C TRP A 451 -18.42 -11.32 14.86
N ASP A 452 -18.56 -11.01 13.56
CA ASP A 452 -19.50 -11.68 12.64
C ASP A 452 -18.85 -12.75 11.72
N SER A 453 -17.75 -13.37 12.15
CA SER A 453 -17.20 -14.54 11.45
C SER A 453 -16.88 -15.66 12.43
N ASP A 454 -17.89 -16.47 12.73
CA ASP A 454 -17.68 -17.85 13.16
C ASP A 454 -17.12 -18.63 11.96
N ASP A 455 -15.79 -18.65 11.86
CA ASP A 455 -15.06 -19.57 10.99
C ASP A 455 -13.93 -20.21 11.81
N ALA A 456 -14.34 -21.17 12.62
CA ALA A 456 -13.47 -22.07 13.35
C ALA A 456 -12.80 -23.05 12.37
N SER A 457 -11.82 -22.56 11.59
CA SER A 457 -10.90 -23.43 10.83
C SER A 457 -9.56 -22.78 10.44
N TRP A 458 -9.15 -21.69 11.08
CA TRP A 458 -7.78 -21.15 10.95
C TRP A 458 -6.92 -21.58 12.12
N VAL A 459 -6.25 -22.72 11.97
CA VAL A 459 -5.09 -23.07 12.79
C VAL A 459 -3.88 -22.41 12.13
N ASP A 460 -3.38 -21.33 12.71
CA ASP A 460 -2.11 -20.71 12.32
C ASP A 460 -0.99 -21.73 12.58
N SER A 461 -0.35 -22.23 11.53
CA SER A 461 0.54 -23.39 11.60
C SER A 461 1.96 -23.08 12.09
N SER A 462 2.20 -21.87 12.62
CA SER A 462 3.51 -21.51 13.17
C SER A 462 3.58 -21.85 14.66
N SER A 463 4.63 -22.57 15.06
CA SER A 463 4.80 -23.03 16.45
C SER A 463 5.04 -21.89 17.45
N HIS A 464 5.51 -20.73 16.96
CA HIS A 464 5.82 -19.55 17.78
C HIS A 464 4.90 -18.34 17.49
N GLY A 465 3.86 -18.50 16.68
CA GLY A 465 2.89 -17.44 16.40
C GLY A 465 1.97 -17.14 17.59
N VAL A 466 1.50 -15.90 17.70
CA VAL A 466 0.51 -15.50 18.71
C VAL A 466 -0.92 -15.83 18.26
N SER A 467 -1.83 -16.05 19.22
CA SER A 467 -3.23 -16.36 18.89
C SER A 467 -3.90 -15.27 18.05
N LYS A 468 -4.96 -15.59 17.27
CA LYS A 468 -5.68 -14.61 16.44
C LYS A 468 -6.11 -13.36 17.23
N PHE A 469 -6.69 -13.54 18.41
CA PHE A 469 -7.10 -12.41 19.26
C PHE A 469 -5.91 -11.60 19.73
N GLU A 470 -4.81 -12.26 20.12
CA GLU A 470 -3.59 -11.58 20.53
C GLU A 470 -2.96 -10.81 19.37
N ALA A 471 -2.85 -11.40 18.19
CA ALA A 471 -2.30 -10.78 17.00
C ALA A 471 -2.95 -9.41 16.71
N TYR A 472 -4.28 -9.33 16.81
CA TYR A 472 -5.03 -8.10 16.47
C TYR A 472 -5.30 -7.17 17.65
N LEU A 473 -5.31 -7.68 18.89
CA LEU A 473 -5.69 -6.91 20.09
C LEU A 473 -4.53 -6.65 21.05
N TYR A 474 -3.36 -7.26 20.88
CA TYR A 474 -2.23 -7.02 21.79
C TYR A 474 -1.84 -5.55 21.85
N TYR A 475 -1.75 -4.88 20.70
CA TYR A 475 -1.44 -3.45 20.61
C TYR A 475 -2.68 -2.54 20.52
N TYR A 476 -3.83 -3.02 21.01
CA TYR A 476 -5.06 -2.25 20.99
C TYR A 476 -4.89 -0.89 21.68
N GLY A 477 -5.40 0.17 21.05
CA GLY A 477 -5.28 1.56 21.53
C GLY A 477 -4.15 2.38 20.91
N LEU A 478 -3.13 1.76 20.29
CA LEU A 478 -2.01 2.51 19.67
C LEU A 478 -2.43 3.36 18.45
N ARG A 479 -3.52 2.99 17.77
CA ARG A 479 -4.07 3.73 16.61
C ARG A 479 -5.25 4.64 16.97
N GLY A 480 -5.48 4.90 18.27
CA GLY A 480 -6.61 5.67 18.78
C GLY A 480 -7.75 4.79 19.35
N ASN A 481 -8.75 5.43 19.95
CA ASN A 481 -9.87 4.74 20.60
C ASN A 481 -10.63 3.86 19.59
N ARG A 482 -10.91 2.62 19.97
CA ARG A 482 -11.70 1.63 19.19
C ARG A 482 -11.05 1.14 17.89
N LYS A 483 -9.74 1.29 17.70
CA LYS A 483 -9.01 0.69 16.55
C LYS A 483 -8.05 -0.41 17.01
N PRO A 484 -8.01 -1.56 16.31
CA PRO A 484 -6.96 -2.55 16.53
C PRO A 484 -5.58 -1.93 16.25
N GLY A 485 -4.59 -2.36 17.04
CA GLY A 485 -3.21 -1.94 16.86
C GLY A 485 -2.59 -2.53 15.58
N PRO A 486 -1.29 -2.28 15.32
CA PRO A 486 -0.56 -3.09 14.34
C PRO A 486 -0.63 -4.57 14.75
N LYS A 487 -0.71 -5.47 13.75
CA LYS A 487 -0.79 -6.92 14.00
C LYS A 487 0.53 -7.41 14.62
N LEU A 488 0.45 -8.03 15.79
CA LEU A 488 1.58 -8.67 16.46
C LEU A 488 1.87 -10.01 15.76
N ILE A 489 3.14 -10.26 15.47
CA ILE A 489 3.61 -11.51 14.84
C ILE A 489 4.27 -12.41 15.88
N TYR A 490 5.16 -11.84 16.70
CA TYR A 490 5.95 -12.56 17.70
C TYR A 490 6.41 -11.60 18.81
N ARG A 491 6.60 -12.10 20.03
CA ARG A 491 7.19 -11.35 21.14
C ARG A 491 7.94 -12.28 22.11
N THR A 492 8.98 -11.75 22.75
CA THR A 492 9.72 -12.43 23.84
C THR A 492 9.18 -12.08 25.23
N SER A 493 8.33 -11.06 25.34
CA SER A 493 7.85 -10.53 26.61
C SER A 493 7.15 -11.61 27.44
N THR A 494 7.35 -11.62 28.76
CA THR A 494 6.68 -12.54 29.69
C THR A 494 5.25 -12.13 30.04
N ASP A 495 4.75 -11.10 29.37
CA ASP A 495 3.40 -10.59 29.52
C ASP A 495 2.33 -11.64 29.15
N ILE A 496 1.24 -11.72 29.94
CA ILE A 496 0.13 -12.64 29.70
C ILE A 496 -0.99 -11.87 28.98
N PHE A 497 -1.33 -12.30 27.75
CA PHE A 497 -2.48 -11.78 27.02
C PHE A 497 -3.70 -12.64 27.31
N LEU A 498 -4.77 -12.02 27.84
CA LEU A 498 -6.04 -12.68 28.07
C LEU A 498 -7.03 -12.23 26.97
N PRO A 499 -7.54 -13.16 26.13
CA PRO A 499 -8.52 -12.79 25.11
C PRO A 499 -9.83 -12.33 25.77
N PRO A 500 -10.52 -11.32 25.21
CA PRO A 500 -11.79 -10.86 25.74
C PRO A 500 -12.89 -11.91 25.54
N SER A 501 -13.74 -12.07 26.55
CA SER A 501 -14.85 -13.04 26.58
C SER A 501 -16.07 -12.60 25.76
N GLY A 502 -16.10 -11.36 25.26
CA GLY A 502 -17.19 -10.84 24.43
C GLY A 502 -17.06 -9.37 24.01
N PRO A 503 -17.98 -8.85 23.18
CA PRO A 503 -17.91 -7.51 22.56
C PRO A 503 -18.02 -6.33 23.55
N SER A 504 -18.55 -6.59 24.74
CA SER A 504 -18.84 -5.60 25.77
C SER A 504 -17.77 -5.50 26.86
N GLN A 505 -16.70 -6.30 26.81
CA GLN A 505 -15.60 -6.23 27.77
C GLN A 505 -14.62 -5.11 27.41
N ASP A 506 -14.18 -4.33 28.40
CA ASP A 506 -13.18 -3.29 28.18
C ASP A 506 -11.85 -3.90 27.73
N LEU A 507 -11.44 -3.53 26.52
CA LEU A 507 -10.24 -4.03 25.89
C LEU A 507 -9.00 -3.39 26.50
N ARG A 508 -7.98 -4.22 26.77
CA ARG A 508 -6.67 -3.82 27.29
C ARG A 508 -6.02 -2.78 26.36
N LYS A 509 -5.93 -1.52 26.80
CA LYS A 509 -5.29 -0.44 26.05
C LYS A 509 -3.79 -0.41 26.33
N ILE A 510 -2.99 -0.48 25.27
CA ILE A 510 -1.55 -0.27 25.34
C ILE A 510 -1.22 1.18 24.98
N GLN A 511 -0.33 1.78 25.77
CA GLN A 511 0.31 3.05 25.49
C GLN A 511 1.78 2.82 25.12
N LEU A 512 2.22 3.45 24.04
CA LEU A 512 3.63 3.51 23.64
C LEU A 512 4.33 4.66 24.37
N LEU A 513 5.47 4.38 24.99
CA LEU A 513 6.29 5.33 25.73
C LEU A 513 7.67 5.46 25.08
N ALA A 514 8.23 6.67 25.15
CA ALA A 514 9.61 6.94 24.74
C ALA A 514 10.61 6.34 25.74
N VAL A 515 11.76 5.89 25.23
CA VAL A 515 12.90 5.44 26.03
C VAL A 515 13.91 6.59 26.10
N HIS A 516 13.87 7.35 27.18
CA HIS A 516 14.76 8.51 27.36
C HIS A 516 16.15 8.11 27.87
N GLU A 517 16.23 7.14 28.77
CA GLU A 517 17.48 6.64 29.33
C GLU A 517 17.43 5.12 29.51
N HIS A 518 18.54 4.47 29.20
CA HIS A 518 18.78 3.04 29.44
C HIS A 518 20.22 2.89 29.95
N ALA A 519 20.42 2.17 31.05
CA ALA A 519 21.69 2.15 31.80
C ALA A 519 22.92 1.85 30.93
N LYS A 520 22.76 0.94 29.95
CA LYS A 520 23.80 0.53 28.99
C LYS A 520 23.65 1.19 27.61
N LEU A 521 22.48 1.07 26.95
CA LEU A 521 22.29 1.52 25.55
C LEU A 521 22.51 3.02 25.29
N GLY A 522 22.29 3.88 26.29
CA GLY A 522 22.49 5.33 26.15
C GLY A 522 23.96 5.78 26.17
N ARG A 523 24.90 4.89 26.52
CA ARG A 523 26.34 5.22 26.64
C ARG A 523 27.07 4.95 25.33
N LYS A 524 28.03 5.82 24.97
CA LYS A 524 28.94 5.63 23.82
C LYS A 524 28.22 5.30 22.49
N ASN A 525 26.99 5.79 22.31
CA ASN A 525 26.15 5.52 21.13
C ASN A 525 25.90 4.02 20.85
N LEU A 526 25.87 3.20 21.91
CA LEU A 526 25.75 1.75 21.79
C LEU A 526 24.44 1.30 21.13
N TRP A 527 23.33 2.02 21.34
CA TRP A 527 22.08 1.76 20.64
C TRP A 527 22.22 1.80 19.12
N ALA A 528 22.91 2.80 18.55
CA ALA A 528 23.10 2.86 17.09
C ALA A 528 23.86 1.64 16.59
N THR A 529 24.90 1.22 17.31
CA THR A 529 25.66 0.00 16.97
C THR A 529 24.80 -1.26 17.05
N ILE A 530 23.98 -1.41 18.09
CA ILE A 530 23.09 -2.57 18.25
C ILE A 530 21.99 -2.53 17.18
N ARG A 531 21.36 -1.39 16.92
CA ARG A 531 20.36 -1.20 15.86
C ARG A 531 20.92 -1.61 14.50
N ASP A 532 22.10 -1.14 14.12
CA ASP A 532 22.70 -1.44 12.81
C ASP A 532 23.09 -2.93 12.69
N LYS A 533 23.55 -3.55 13.79
CA LYS A 533 23.80 -4.99 13.84
C LYS A 533 22.51 -5.82 13.81
N THR A 534 21.44 -5.35 14.46
CA THR A 534 20.10 -5.94 14.38
C THR A 534 19.58 -5.87 12.96
N VAL A 535 19.69 -4.72 12.28
CA VAL A 535 19.39 -4.59 10.84
C VAL A 535 20.19 -5.60 10.02
N GLY A 536 21.50 -5.74 10.25
CA GLY A 536 22.31 -6.74 9.56
C GLY A 536 21.90 -8.19 9.86
N ILE A 537 21.34 -8.50 11.04
CA ILE A 537 20.74 -9.81 11.34
C ILE A 537 19.46 -9.98 10.52
N LEU A 538 18.58 -8.98 10.52
CA LEU A 538 17.32 -9.01 9.79
C LEU A 538 17.55 -9.19 8.28
N ASP A 539 18.52 -8.47 7.70
CA ASP A 539 18.92 -8.60 6.30
C ASP A 539 19.44 -10.01 5.96
N ARG A 540 20.33 -10.56 6.81
CA ARG A 540 20.84 -11.94 6.62
C ARG A 540 19.74 -12.99 6.73
N LYS A 541 18.75 -12.77 7.60
CA LYS A 541 17.57 -13.63 7.77
C LYS A 541 16.48 -13.35 6.74
N GLN A 542 16.72 -12.43 5.79
CA GLN A 542 15.77 -12.01 4.77
C GLN A 542 14.43 -11.50 5.33
N ILE A 543 14.44 -10.97 6.56
CA ILE A 543 13.28 -10.31 7.16
C ILE A 543 13.12 -8.94 6.49
N LYS A 544 11.99 -8.72 5.82
CA LYS A 544 11.65 -7.43 5.17
C LYS A 544 11.23 -6.40 6.22
N TYR A 545 12.18 -6.00 7.05
CA TYR A 545 11.95 -5.00 8.08
C TYR A 545 11.66 -3.63 7.45
N THR A 546 10.79 -2.88 8.11
CA THR A 546 10.41 -1.51 7.74
C THR A 546 10.84 -0.52 8.82
N SER A 547 10.99 -0.96 10.08
CA SER A 547 11.51 -0.14 11.17
C SER A 547 12.16 -1.00 12.26
N VAL A 548 13.15 -0.44 12.96
CA VAL A 548 13.74 -1.03 14.19
C VAL A 548 13.70 0.06 15.25
N ASP A 549 12.69 -0.01 16.12
CA ASP A 549 12.42 1.01 17.13
C ASP A 549 12.83 0.54 18.53
N LEU A 550 13.20 1.49 19.39
CA LEU A 550 13.41 1.24 20.82
C LEU A 550 12.27 1.90 21.59
N VAL A 551 11.38 1.10 22.16
CA VAL A 551 10.13 1.58 22.77
C VAL A 551 9.90 0.96 24.14
N ARG A 552 8.94 1.50 24.88
CA ARG A 552 8.45 0.87 26.11
C ARG A 552 6.92 0.87 26.09
N PHE A 553 6.30 -0.21 26.55
CA PHE A 553 4.84 -0.31 26.60
C PHE A 553 4.34 -0.15 28.03
N ARG A 554 3.23 0.58 28.18
CA ARG A 554 2.48 0.69 29.43
C ARG A 554 1.04 0.28 29.21
N ARG A 555 0.43 -0.29 30.25
CA ARG A 555 -0.99 -0.61 30.31
C ARG A 555 -1.53 -0.39 31.73
N GLU A 556 -2.84 -0.37 31.83
CA GLU A 556 -3.58 -0.36 33.10
C GLU A 556 -4.27 -1.73 33.28
N GLU A 557 -4.19 -2.29 34.48
CA GLU A 557 -4.87 -3.53 34.88
C GLU A 557 -5.71 -3.24 36.13
N GLN A 558 -6.96 -3.69 36.16
CA GLN A 558 -7.75 -3.67 37.39
C GLN A 558 -7.36 -4.85 38.28
N THR A 559 -7.01 -4.55 39.54
CA THR A 559 -6.78 -5.58 40.57
C THR A 559 -8.11 -6.10 41.12
N GLU A 560 -8.10 -7.30 41.74
CA GLU A 560 -9.30 -7.90 42.37
C GLU A 560 -9.97 -6.96 43.41
N ASP A 561 -9.21 -6.01 43.96
CA ASP A 561 -9.69 -5.00 44.92
C ASP A 561 -10.27 -3.72 44.26
N GLY A 562 -10.41 -3.68 42.93
CA GLY A 562 -10.99 -2.56 42.19
C GLY A 562 -10.07 -1.33 42.03
N ARG A 563 -8.75 -1.48 42.26
CA ARG A 563 -7.76 -0.40 42.02
C ARG A 563 -7.02 -0.61 40.69
N ASP A 564 -6.81 0.48 39.95
CA ASP A 564 -6.03 0.49 38.72
C ASP A 564 -4.52 0.37 39.03
N LYS A 565 -3.90 -0.70 38.54
CA LYS A 565 -2.46 -0.94 38.61
C LYS A 565 -1.85 -0.68 37.25
N THR A 566 -0.92 0.27 37.19
CA THR A 566 -0.14 0.51 35.97
C THR A 566 0.97 -0.54 35.84
N VAL A 567 0.96 -1.30 34.74
CA VAL A 567 2.03 -2.24 34.40
C VAL A 567 2.84 -1.65 33.25
N THR A 568 4.16 -1.59 33.42
CA THR A 568 5.09 -1.12 32.39
C THR A 568 6.04 -2.25 32.04
N ASN A 569 6.08 -2.62 30.76
CA ASN A 569 6.96 -3.68 30.28
C ASN A 569 8.42 -3.20 30.26
N PRO A 570 9.40 -4.13 30.23
CA PRO A 570 10.78 -3.82 29.88
C PRO A 570 10.90 -3.05 28.56
N VAL A 571 12.08 -2.48 28.32
CA VAL A 571 12.35 -1.83 27.02
C VAL A 571 12.24 -2.88 25.92
N THR A 572 11.64 -2.54 24.79
CA THR A 572 11.40 -3.47 23.68
C THR A 572 12.09 -2.95 22.42
N ILE A 573 12.90 -3.79 21.79
CA ILE A 573 13.26 -3.62 20.38
C ILE A 573 12.04 -4.05 19.57
N TRP A 574 11.36 -3.06 19.01
CA TRP A 574 10.10 -3.24 18.31
C TRP A 574 10.34 -3.18 16.81
N VAL A 575 10.45 -4.35 16.22
CA VAL A 575 10.74 -4.53 14.79
C VAL A 575 9.44 -4.42 14.02
N GLY A 576 9.37 -3.43 13.15
CA GLY A 576 8.36 -3.34 12.12
C GLY A 576 8.79 -4.18 10.92
N VAL A 577 7.91 -5.02 10.42
CA VAL A 577 8.11 -5.80 9.20
C VAL A 577 6.96 -5.53 8.24
N ARG A 578 7.23 -5.58 6.93
CA ARG A 578 6.17 -5.37 5.93
C ARG A 578 5.02 -6.35 6.19
N PRO A 579 3.74 -5.92 6.11
CA PRO A 579 2.60 -6.80 6.34
C PRO A 579 2.76 -8.14 5.62
N ASP A 580 2.61 -9.22 6.39
CA ASP A 580 2.69 -10.61 5.96
C ASP A 580 3.99 -11.05 5.26
N SER A 581 5.07 -10.28 5.41
CA SER A 581 6.38 -10.67 4.91
C SER A 581 7.17 -11.60 5.85
N THR A 582 6.63 -11.92 7.02
CA THR A 582 7.29 -12.68 8.09
C THR A 582 6.23 -13.40 8.93
N ASN A 583 6.55 -14.60 9.42
CA ASN A 583 5.69 -15.41 10.30
C ASN A 583 6.31 -15.57 11.71
N GLY A 584 5.58 -16.19 12.64
CA GLY A 584 6.01 -16.36 14.03
C GLY A 584 7.35 -17.07 14.19
N ASP A 585 7.61 -18.12 13.40
CA ASP A 585 8.84 -18.91 13.50
C ASP A 585 10.07 -18.14 12.97
N ALA A 586 9.94 -17.44 11.84
CA ALA A 586 11.03 -16.60 11.31
C ALA A 586 11.32 -15.38 12.22
N ALA A 587 10.27 -14.82 12.83
CA ALA A 587 10.42 -13.77 13.84
C ALA A 587 11.06 -14.29 15.13
N PHE A 588 10.74 -15.52 15.55
CA PHE A 588 11.39 -16.20 16.67
C PHE A 588 12.88 -16.42 16.40
N ASP A 589 13.24 -17.02 15.27
CA ASP A 589 14.63 -17.32 14.91
C ASP A 589 15.49 -16.06 14.83
N SER A 590 14.96 -14.99 14.23
CA SER A 590 15.67 -13.70 14.17
C SER A 590 15.73 -13.02 15.54
N ALA A 591 14.71 -13.17 16.40
CA ALA A 591 14.77 -12.68 17.77
C ALA A 591 15.88 -13.38 18.58
N GLN A 592 16.09 -14.69 18.42
CA GLN A 592 17.16 -15.41 19.13
C GLN A 592 18.56 -14.86 18.78
N ASP A 593 18.82 -14.60 17.50
CA ASP A 593 20.07 -13.99 17.05
C ASP A 593 20.26 -12.58 17.65
N VAL A 594 19.18 -11.79 17.76
CA VAL A 594 19.20 -10.47 18.39
C VAL A 594 19.41 -10.58 19.90
N ILE A 595 18.85 -11.58 20.58
CA ILE A 595 19.13 -11.87 22.00
C ILE A 595 20.61 -12.23 22.18
N GLU A 596 21.17 -13.07 21.31
CA GLU A 596 22.59 -13.43 21.39
C GLU A 596 23.49 -12.21 21.17
N LEU A 597 23.12 -11.32 20.24
CA LEU A 597 23.78 -10.03 20.06
C LEU A 597 23.74 -9.20 21.35
N LEU A 598 22.58 -9.07 22.00
CA LEU A 598 22.43 -8.32 23.26
C LEU A 598 23.29 -8.91 24.39
N LYS A 599 23.35 -10.25 24.51
CA LYS A 599 24.20 -10.95 25.49
C LYS A 599 25.69 -10.64 25.34
N ARG A 600 26.20 -10.48 24.12
CA ARG A 600 27.61 -10.10 23.87
C ARG A 600 27.97 -8.71 24.41
N TYR A 601 26.95 -7.88 24.64
CA TYR A 601 27.08 -6.55 25.25
C TYR A 601 26.61 -6.52 26.70
N ASP A 602 26.40 -7.69 27.32
CA ASP A 602 25.89 -7.84 28.68
C ASP A 602 24.52 -7.16 28.85
N ILE A 603 23.59 -7.33 27.90
CA ILE A 603 22.24 -6.74 27.96
C ILE A 603 21.21 -7.87 28.01
N ASP A 604 20.42 -7.90 29.07
CA ASP A 604 19.40 -8.92 29.36
C ASP A 604 18.03 -8.33 29.76
N ASP A 605 17.91 -7.02 29.85
CA ASP A 605 16.73 -6.27 30.30
C ASP A 605 15.86 -5.72 29.14
N ILE A 606 15.96 -6.32 27.95
CA ILE A 606 15.29 -5.87 26.73
C ILE A 606 14.47 -7.00 26.07
N ASP A 607 13.19 -6.71 25.85
CA ASP A 607 12.28 -7.53 25.07
C ASP A 607 12.46 -7.30 23.55
N ILE A 608 12.03 -8.25 22.73
CA ILE A 608 11.95 -8.12 21.28
C ILE A 608 10.52 -8.46 20.85
N ALA A 609 9.95 -7.64 19.98
CA ALA A 609 8.63 -7.89 19.41
C ALA A 609 8.56 -7.48 17.94
N TYR A 610 7.82 -8.28 17.17
CA TYR A 610 7.63 -8.09 15.73
C TYR A 610 6.19 -7.70 15.44
N ARG A 611 6.02 -6.68 14.60
CA ARG A 611 4.70 -6.22 14.14
C ARG A 611 4.67 -6.03 12.65
N GLU A 612 3.48 -6.09 12.09
CA GLU A 612 3.25 -5.58 10.75
C GLU A 612 3.24 -4.04 10.72
N SER A 613 4.04 -3.46 9.84
CA SER A 613 4.10 -2.02 9.59
C SER A 613 4.76 -1.71 8.24
N GLU A 614 4.39 -0.59 7.62
CA GLU A 614 5.06 -0.04 6.43
C GLU A 614 5.55 1.38 6.72
N THR A 615 6.74 1.72 6.21
CA THR A 615 7.22 3.11 6.15
C THR A 615 6.71 3.75 4.87
N GLN A 616 5.91 4.80 5.00
CA GLN A 616 5.37 5.57 3.87
C GLN A 616 6.04 6.95 3.82
N PRO A 617 6.47 7.43 2.63
CA PRO A 617 6.76 8.84 2.43
C PRO A 617 5.51 9.65 2.75
N LEU A 618 5.62 10.66 3.60
CA LEU A 618 4.47 11.47 4.04
C LEU A 618 4.24 12.71 3.15
N ALA A 619 4.77 12.73 1.92
CA ALA A 619 4.52 13.79 0.95
C ALA A 619 3.14 13.56 0.31
N GLY A 620 2.22 14.49 0.51
CA GLY A 620 0.91 14.46 -0.15
C GLY A 620 0.85 15.36 -1.39
N PRO A 621 -0.31 15.48 -2.05
CA PRO A 621 -0.42 16.16 -3.33
C PRO A 621 -0.14 17.67 -3.21
N ILE A 622 0.35 18.26 -4.30
CA ILE A 622 0.62 19.70 -4.44
C ILE A 622 -0.71 20.46 -4.52
N LEU A 623 -0.80 21.61 -3.86
CA LEU A 623 -1.98 22.49 -3.95
C LEU A 623 -2.08 23.13 -5.34
N TYR A 624 -3.29 23.37 -5.82
CA TYR A 624 -3.55 23.96 -7.12
C TYR A 624 -3.23 25.45 -7.17
N ALA A 625 -2.98 25.97 -8.37
CA ALA A 625 -2.95 27.41 -8.60
C ALA A 625 -4.36 28.00 -8.51
N PRO A 626 -4.54 29.22 -7.96
CA PRO A 626 -5.78 29.97 -8.10
C PRO A 626 -6.12 30.20 -9.58
N VAL A 627 -7.42 30.28 -9.91
CA VAL A 627 -7.89 30.33 -11.31
C VAL A 627 -8.69 31.60 -11.61
N ASN A 628 -8.57 32.08 -12.84
CA ASN A 628 -9.27 33.27 -13.31
C ASN A 628 -10.79 33.05 -13.49
N ASN A 629 -11.52 34.13 -13.80
CA ASN A 629 -12.97 34.15 -13.93
C ASN A 629 -13.55 33.37 -15.12
N VAL A 630 -12.73 32.90 -16.06
CA VAL A 630 -13.19 32.09 -17.22
C VAL A 630 -12.92 30.61 -17.05
N HIS A 631 -12.11 30.21 -16.06
CA HIS A 631 -11.75 28.82 -15.85
C HIS A 631 -12.96 27.95 -15.41
N PRO A 632 -13.14 26.73 -15.97
CA PRO A 632 -14.25 25.83 -15.62
C PRO A 632 -14.40 25.53 -14.12
N LEU A 633 -13.29 25.39 -13.40
CA LEU A 633 -13.27 25.01 -11.99
C LEU A 633 -13.43 26.18 -11.00
N LYS A 634 -13.64 27.40 -11.49
CA LYS A 634 -13.63 28.64 -10.69
C LYS A 634 -14.53 28.67 -9.46
N SER A 635 -15.59 27.87 -9.44
CA SER A 635 -16.59 27.88 -8.37
C SER A 635 -16.32 26.85 -7.26
N VAL A 636 -15.32 25.98 -7.44
CA VAL A 636 -15.08 24.83 -6.54
C VAL A 636 -13.60 24.56 -6.22
N ILE A 637 -12.65 25.12 -6.97
CA ILE A 637 -11.23 24.79 -6.82
C ILE A 637 -10.59 25.44 -5.59
N ASP A 638 -11.15 26.57 -5.13
CA ASP A 638 -10.61 27.45 -4.09
C ASP A 638 -10.15 26.71 -2.82
N TRP A 639 -10.89 25.68 -2.39
CA TRP A 639 -10.61 24.90 -1.19
C TRP A 639 -9.31 24.08 -1.25
N VAL A 640 -8.72 23.92 -2.44
CA VAL A 640 -7.47 23.18 -2.67
C VAL A 640 -6.42 24.02 -3.39
N THR A 641 -6.53 25.35 -3.35
CA THR A 641 -5.54 26.28 -3.94
C THR A 641 -4.55 26.81 -2.91
N THR A 642 -3.55 27.58 -3.35
CA THR A 642 -2.63 28.31 -2.46
C THR A 642 -3.16 29.68 -2.01
N ALA A 643 -4.34 30.10 -2.49
CA ALA A 643 -4.95 31.37 -2.06
C ALA A 643 -5.20 31.38 -0.55
N LEU A 644 -5.33 32.58 0.02
CA LEU A 644 -5.73 32.71 1.41
C LEU A 644 -7.11 32.10 1.62
N SER A 645 -7.38 31.73 2.87
CA SER A 645 -8.63 31.15 3.33
C SER A 645 -8.81 29.65 3.07
N LEU A 646 -7.71 28.89 3.06
CA LEU A 646 -7.77 27.43 3.01
C LEU A 646 -8.48 26.84 4.25
N PRO A 647 -9.39 25.87 4.08
CA PRO A 647 -9.95 25.11 5.19
C PRO A 647 -8.89 24.23 5.83
N ILE A 648 -8.74 24.34 7.15
CA ILE A 648 -7.75 23.58 7.91
C ILE A 648 -8.36 22.96 9.16
N ALA A 649 -7.77 21.84 9.57
CA ALA A 649 -8.08 21.18 10.83
C ALA A 649 -6.83 20.52 11.43
N GLY A 650 -6.88 20.20 12.73
CA GLY A 650 -5.88 19.33 13.34
C GLY A 650 -6.11 17.87 12.91
N LEU A 651 -5.03 17.11 12.68
CA LEU A 651 -5.14 15.69 12.30
C LEU A 651 -5.96 14.86 13.31
N ARG A 652 -5.86 15.20 14.60
CA ARG A 652 -6.61 14.55 15.69
C ARG A 652 -7.97 15.20 15.98
N THR A 653 -8.22 16.39 15.46
CA THR A 653 -9.41 17.23 15.71
C THR A 653 -10.12 17.60 14.40
N HIS A 654 -10.21 16.65 13.47
CA HIS A 654 -10.76 16.85 12.12
C HIS A 654 -12.24 17.28 12.07
N HIS A 655 -12.97 17.24 13.18
CA HIS A 655 -14.33 17.77 13.30
C HIS A 655 -14.37 19.29 13.52
N ILE A 656 -13.26 19.90 13.93
CA ILE A 656 -13.12 21.35 14.10
C ILE A 656 -12.50 21.89 12.81
N GLN A 657 -13.22 22.78 12.14
CA GLN A 657 -12.74 23.46 10.94
C GLN A 657 -12.50 24.93 11.26
N GLY A 658 -11.43 25.46 10.71
CA GLY A 658 -11.19 26.88 10.65
C GLY A 658 -10.49 27.24 9.35
N THR A 659 -10.07 28.49 9.27
CA THR A 659 -9.53 29.09 8.06
C THR A 659 -8.05 29.42 8.27
N LEU A 660 -7.19 29.06 7.31
CA LEU A 660 -5.81 29.51 7.26
C LEU A 660 -5.79 30.98 6.80
N GLY A 661 -5.25 31.86 7.64
CA GLY A 661 -5.37 33.30 7.47
C GLY A 661 -4.40 33.89 6.48
N PHE A 662 -3.10 33.75 6.75
CA PHE A 662 -2.04 34.35 5.94
C PHE A 662 -0.72 33.60 6.05
N TYR A 663 0.20 33.91 5.14
CA TYR A 663 1.53 33.33 5.03
C TYR A 663 2.62 34.32 5.41
N PHE A 664 3.73 33.81 5.92
CA PHE A 664 4.98 34.55 5.99
C PHE A 664 6.18 33.63 5.76
N LYS A 665 7.33 34.20 5.42
CA LYS A 665 8.58 33.45 5.26
C LYS A 665 9.56 33.76 6.38
N ILE A 666 10.36 32.75 6.72
CA ILE A 666 11.63 32.92 7.43
C ILE A 666 12.66 32.18 6.57
N ASP A 667 13.61 32.91 6.01
CA ASP A 667 14.55 32.38 5.02
C ASP A 667 13.79 31.66 3.87
N GLU A 668 14.09 30.38 3.62
CA GLU A 668 13.45 29.54 2.59
C GLU A 668 12.20 28.79 3.08
N ASP A 669 11.87 28.88 4.37
CA ASP A 669 10.74 28.18 4.96
C ASP A 669 9.45 29.01 4.89
N LEU A 670 8.34 28.34 4.56
CA LEU A 670 7.01 28.94 4.51
C LEU A 670 6.22 28.62 5.78
N TYR A 671 5.59 29.64 6.36
CA TYR A 671 4.75 29.53 7.54
C TYR A 671 3.35 30.05 7.24
N GLY A 672 2.35 29.46 7.88
CA GLY A 672 0.96 29.89 7.85
C GLY A 672 0.46 30.25 9.24
N VAL A 673 -0.49 31.17 9.31
CA VAL A 673 -1.09 31.66 10.56
C VAL A 673 -2.59 31.43 10.58
N THR A 674 -3.11 30.95 11.70
CA THR A 674 -4.56 30.84 11.99
C THR A 674 -4.83 31.19 13.46
N ALA A 675 -6.08 31.16 13.90
CA ALA A 675 -6.42 31.33 15.31
C ALA A 675 -6.08 30.07 16.12
N ARG A 676 -5.64 30.20 17.36
CA ARG A 676 -5.28 29.06 18.24
C ARG A 676 -6.46 28.11 18.45
N HIS A 677 -7.65 28.64 18.72
CA HIS A 677 -8.83 27.80 19.00
C HIS A 677 -9.22 26.88 17.83
N VAL A 678 -8.78 27.16 16.59
CA VAL A 678 -8.99 26.29 15.42
C VAL A 678 -8.24 24.95 15.56
N LEU A 679 -7.04 24.97 16.14
CA LEU A 679 -6.17 23.79 16.25
C LEU A 679 -6.02 23.28 17.69
N PHE A 680 -6.42 24.08 18.67
CA PHE A 680 -6.40 23.76 20.10
C PHE A 680 -7.81 23.99 20.67
N PRO A 681 -8.67 22.95 20.69
CA PRO A 681 -9.98 23.08 21.29
C PRO A 681 -9.89 23.44 22.77
N ASP A 682 -10.95 24.04 23.32
CA ASP A 682 -11.03 24.43 24.74
C ASP A 682 -10.78 23.26 25.70
N THR A 683 -11.01 22.03 25.26
CA THR A 683 -10.74 20.80 26.01
C THR A 683 -9.25 20.50 26.20
N GLU A 684 -8.36 21.05 25.37
CA GLU A 684 -6.90 20.90 25.50
C GLU A 684 -6.26 21.94 26.45
N GLY A 685 -7.07 22.85 27.01
CA GLY A 685 -6.57 23.92 27.89
C GLY A 685 -5.86 25.05 27.12
N ASN A 686 -5.40 26.04 27.88
CA ASN A 686 -4.87 27.30 27.35
C ASN A 686 -3.35 27.44 27.50
N ASP A 687 -2.61 26.34 27.62
CA ASP A 687 -1.16 26.39 27.81
C ASP A 687 -0.41 26.81 26.54
N ALA A 688 0.77 27.39 26.73
CA ALA A 688 1.65 27.77 25.64
C ALA A 688 2.15 26.52 24.91
N TYR A 689 2.10 26.53 23.58
CA TYR A 689 2.67 25.49 22.74
C TYR A 689 3.89 26.03 21.99
N SER A 690 4.99 25.30 22.05
CA SER A 690 6.17 25.48 21.20
C SER A 690 6.69 24.11 20.82
N TYR A 691 6.85 23.88 19.52
CA TYR A 691 7.32 22.58 19.04
C TYR A 691 8.78 22.36 19.43
N ALA A 692 9.02 21.34 20.24
CA ALA A 692 10.35 20.81 20.51
C ALA A 692 10.62 19.66 19.52
N THR A 693 11.83 19.61 18.94
CA THR A 693 12.23 18.58 17.97
C THR A 693 12.15 17.15 18.52
N SER A 694 12.12 16.97 19.84
CA SER A 694 11.94 15.70 20.54
C SER A 694 10.47 15.28 20.72
N ALA A 695 9.50 16.16 20.44
CA ALA A 695 8.07 15.89 20.60
C ALA A 695 7.41 15.47 19.27
N PRO A 696 6.31 14.70 19.31
CA PRO A 696 5.55 14.40 18.10
C PRO A 696 4.92 15.67 17.51
N LYS A 697 4.97 15.80 16.18
CA LYS A 697 4.39 16.94 15.46
C LYS A 697 2.87 16.99 15.64
N LYS A 698 2.33 18.17 15.97
CA LYS A 698 0.88 18.44 15.87
C LYS A 698 0.55 18.79 14.42
N ASN A 699 0.29 17.76 13.63
CA ASN A 699 0.04 17.88 12.19
C ASN A 699 -1.28 18.59 11.89
N VAL A 700 -1.24 19.45 10.88
CA VAL A 700 -2.38 20.19 10.33
C VAL A 700 -2.72 19.60 8.97
N VAL A 701 -4.02 19.36 8.74
CA VAL A 701 -4.53 18.85 7.47
C VAL A 701 -5.31 19.93 6.74
N LEU A 702 -5.21 19.93 5.41
CA LEU A 702 -6.14 20.60 4.52
C LEU A 702 -7.47 19.87 4.67
N MET A 703 -8.45 20.55 5.28
CA MET A 703 -9.81 20.08 5.57
C MET A 703 -9.95 18.72 6.30
N GLY A 704 -10.91 18.66 7.22
CA GLY A 704 -11.32 17.40 7.84
C GLY A 704 -12.11 16.50 6.89
N ASN A 705 -12.41 15.27 7.29
CA ASN A 705 -13.18 14.34 6.45
C ASN A 705 -14.54 14.93 6.06
N LYS A 706 -15.29 15.47 7.03
CA LYS A 706 -16.58 16.09 6.76
C LYS A 706 -16.49 17.23 5.74
N ALA A 707 -15.54 18.15 5.92
CA ALA A 707 -15.35 19.25 4.97
C ALA A 707 -14.90 18.76 3.58
N PHE A 708 -14.11 17.68 3.51
CA PHE A 708 -13.76 17.07 2.23
C PHE A 708 -14.96 16.41 1.55
N ASP A 709 -15.82 15.73 2.30
CA ASP A 709 -17.06 15.16 1.80
C ASP A 709 -18.03 16.27 1.34
N ASP A 710 -18.15 17.36 2.11
CA ASP A 710 -18.93 18.55 1.75
C ASP A 710 -18.43 19.19 0.44
N LEU A 711 -17.10 19.26 0.22
CA LEU A 711 -16.51 19.72 -1.04
C LEU A 711 -16.94 18.82 -2.21
N LEU A 712 -16.79 17.50 -2.06
CA LEU A 712 -17.17 16.53 -3.09
C LEU A 712 -18.68 16.60 -3.40
N GLU A 713 -19.52 16.74 -2.38
CA GLU A 713 -20.95 16.94 -2.52
C GLU A 713 -21.29 18.26 -3.23
N SER A 714 -20.57 19.34 -2.94
CA SER A 714 -20.75 20.63 -3.61
C SER A 714 -20.44 20.54 -5.11
N ILE A 715 -19.38 19.80 -5.49
CA ILE A 715 -19.03 19.57 -6.89
C ILE A 715 -20.12 18.77 -7.60
N LYS A 716 -20.61 17.68 -6.97
CA LYS A 716 -21.73 16.89 -7.51
C LYS A 716 -22.98 17.74 -7.72
N ALA A 717 -23.33 18.56 -6.74
CA ALA A 717 -24.48 19.45 -6.83
C ALA A 717 -24.33 20.51 -7.93
N PHE A 718 -23.11 21.03 -8.11
CA PHE A 718 -22.81 21.97 -9.18
C PHE A 718 -22.94 21.30 -10.56
N ILE A 719 -22.41 20.09 -10.72
CA ILE A 719 -22.62 19.26 -11.92
C ILE A 719 -24.12 19.02 -12.17
N GLY A 720 -24.88 18.67 -11.14
CA GLY A 720 -26.34 18.47 -11.25
C GLY A 720 -27.08 19.73 -11.71
N THR A 721 -26.67 20.89 -11.21
CA THR A 721 -27.22 22.19 -11.63
C THR A 721 -26.90 22.48 -13.09
N LEU A 722 -25.65 22.28 -13.51
CA LEU A 722 -25.24 22.48 -14.90
C LEU A 722 -25.92 21.48 -15.86
N ASN A 723 -26.18 20.25 -15.44
CA ASN A 723 -26.96 19.28 -16.23
C ASN A 723 -28.39 19.78 -16.50
N ASN A 724 -29.03 20.42 -15.51
CA ASN A 724 -30.35 21.05 -15.71
C ASN A 724 -30.23 22.22 -16.71
N THR A 725 -29.19 23.04 -16.61
CA THR A 725 -28.91 24.13 -17.57
C THR A 725 -28.69 23.59 -18.99
N VAL A 726 -27.92 22.53 -19.17
CA VAL A 726 -27.74 21.84 -20.47
C VAL A 726 -29.09 21.43 -21.04
N THR A 727 -29.96 20.82 -20.24
CA THR A 727 -31.31 20.39 -20.68
C THR A 727 -32.14 21.58 -21.19
N VAL A 728 -32.05 22.74 -20.54
CA VAL A 728 -32.75 23.98 -20.98
C VAL A 728 -32.12 24.58 -22.24
N LEU A 729 -30.78 24.60 -22.32
CA LEU A 729 -30.04 25.11 -23.46
C LEU A 729 -30.29 24.25 -24.70
N GLU A 730 -30.30 22.92 -24.60
CA GLU A 730 -30.60 22.01 -25.73
C GLU A 730 -32.00 22.25 -26.30
N LYS A 731 -33.02 22.43 -25.43
CA LYS A 731 -34.37 22.81 -25.87
C LYS A 731 -34.37 24.17 -26.58
N SER A 732 -33.62 25.13 -26.04
CA SER A 732 -33.51 26.49 -26.57
C SER A 732 -32.82 26.54 -27.93
N VAL A 733 -31.74 25.77 -28.11
CA VAL A 733 -31.01 25.58 -29.37
C VAL A 733 -31.93 24.94 -30.40
N LYS A 734 -32.60 23.83 -30.06
CA LYS A 734 -33.53 23.14 -30.98
C LYS A 734 -34.66 24.05 -31.46
N SER A 735 -35.28 24.81 -30.55
CA SER A 735 -36.36 25.74 -30.88
C SER A 735 -35.89 26.86 -31.82
N ARG A 736 -34.70 27.42 -31.58
CA ARG A 736 -34.12 28.51 -32.39
C ARG A 736 -33.63 28.04 -33.74
N ALA A 737 -33.01 26.86 -33.83
CA ALA A 737 -32.61 26.25 -35.10
C ALA A 737 -33.81 26.11 -36.05
N ALA A 738 -34.94 25.58 -35.54
CA ALA A 738 -36.16 25.46 -36.32
C ALA A 738 -36.74 26.82 -36.77
N ARG A 739 -36.54 27.91 -36.00
CA ARG A 739 -36.97 29.26 -36.38
C ARG A 739 -36.03 29.89 -37.41
N ALA A 740 -34.72 29.70 -37.25
CA ALA A 740 -33.71 30.18 -38.18
C ALA A 740 -33.90 29.56 -39.58
N GLU A 741 -34.21 28.27 -39.65
CA GLU A 741 -34.57 27.57 -40.90
C GLU A 741 -35.80 28.17 -41.59
N ARG A 742 -36.73 28.77 -40.82
CA ARG A 742 -37.90 29.49 -41.35
C ARG A 742 -37.62 30.96 -41.71
N GLY A 743 -36.36 31.39 -41.71
CA GLY A 743 -35.93 32.73 -42.13
C GLY A 743 -35.87 33.79 -41.01
N ASP A 744 -35.97 33.39 -39.75
CA ASP A 744 -35.83 34.31 -38.61
C ASP A 744 -34.35 34.64 -38.33
N GLN A 745 -33.92 35.82 -38.79
CA GLN A 745 -32.53 36.29 -38.65
C GLN A 745 -32.09 36.48 -37.20
N GLN A 746 -33.00 36.89 -36.30
CA GLN A 746 -32.71 37.02 -34.87
C GLN A 746 -32.49 35.64 -34.24
N ALA A 747 -33.30 34.66 -34.62
CA ALA A 747 -33.11 33.29 -34.14
C ALA A 747 -31.78 32.68 -34.62
N ALA A 748 -31.32 33.02 -35.83
CA ALA A 748 -30.02 32.58 -36.34
C ALA A 748 -28.84 33.20 -35.57
N ALA A 749 -28.91 34.50 -35.24
CA ALA A 749 -27.91 35.17 -34.42
C ALA A 749 -27.89 34.62 -32.99
N ASP A 750 -29.06 34.45 -32.37
CA ASP A 750 -29.19 33.86 -31.04
C ASP A 750 -28.66 32.41 -30.99
N LEU A 751 -28.89 31.62 -32.05
CA LEU A 751 -28.50 30.21 -32.11
C LEU A 751 -26.99 30.03 -31.86
N VAL A 752 -26.15 30.88 -32.46
CA VAL A 752 -24.69 30.83 -32.27
C VAL A 752 -24.33 31.05 -30.80
N LYS A 753 -24.93 32.04 -30.15
CA LYS A 753 -24.68 32.36 -28.74
C LYS A 753 -25.14 31.23 -27.80
N PHE A 754 -26.33 30.67 -28.04
CA PHE A 754 -26.87 29.59 -27.22
C PHE A 754 -26.11 28.27 -27.44
N GLN A 755 -25.61 28.01 -28.66
CA GLN A 755 -24.76 26.86 -28.96
C GLN A 755 -23.41 26.98 -28.25
N GLN A 756 -22.77 28.15 -28.32
CA GLN A 756 -21.51 28.39 -27.59
C GLN A 756 -21.71 28.18 -26.08
N ASN A 757 -22.77 28.75 -25.49
CA ASN A 757 -23.07 28.55 -24.08
C ASN A 757 -23.31 27.08 -23.72
N LEU A 758 -23.96 26.31 -24.61
CA LEU A 758 -24.18 24.87 -24.43
C LEU A 758 -22.85 24.11 -24.43
N ASP A 759 -21.98 24.40 -25.38
CA ASP A 759 -20.68 23.76 -25.52
C ASP A 759 -19.76 24.10 -24.33
N ASP A 760 -19.71 25.37 -23.91
CA ASP A 760 -18.97 25.82 -22.72
C ASP A 760 -19.49 25.16 -21.43
N THR A 761 -20.82 25.01 -21.30
CA THR A 761 -21.43 24.34 -20.14
C THR A 761 -21.07 22.85 -20.12
N LYS A 762 -21.08 22.18 -21.29
CA LYS A 762 -20.68 20.76 -21.42
C LYS A 762 -19.19 20.57 -21.12
N ALA A 763 -18.33 21.45 -21.63
CA ALA A 763 -16.91 21.45 -21.32
C ALA A 763 -16.66 21.64 -19.82
N THR A 764 -17.42 22.54 -19.18
CA THR A 764 -17.34 22.76 -17.74
C THR A 764 -17.71 21.52 -16.94
N ILE A 765 -18.80 20.83 -17.30
CA ILE A 765 -19.20 19.55 -16.66
C ILE A 765 -18.10 18.50 -16.81
N ALA A 766 -17.49 18.38 -17.99
CA ALA A 766 -16.43 17.41 -18.23
C ALA A 766 -15.20 17.67 -17.35
N GLU A 767 -14.75 18.92 -17.23
CA GLU A 767 -13.64 19.29 -16.35
C GLU A 767 -13.97 19.08 -14.87
N LEU A 768 -15.18 19.42 -14.42
CA LEU A 768 -15.63 19.17 -13.04
C LEU A 768 -15.63 17.67 -12.70
N ARG A 769 -16.02 16.79 -13.64
CA ARG A 769 -15.97 15.33 -13.45
C ARG A 769 -14.54 14.81 -13.30
N LYS A 770 -13.62 15.27 -14.15
CA LYS A 770 -12.19 14.92 -14.04
C LYS A 770 -11.60 15.41 -12.72
N PHE A 771 -11.93 16.64 -12.33
CA PHE A 771 -11.50 17.21 -11.06
C PHE A 771 -12.04 16.41 -9.86
N PHE A 772 -13.33 16.05 -9.87
CA PHE A 772 -13.93 15.18 -8.84
C PHE A 772 -13.21 13.84 -8.70
N ALA A 773 -12.94 13.15 -9.82
CA ALA A 773 -12.21 11.88 -9.82
C ALA A 773 -10.79 12.05 -9.25
N THR A 774 -10.10 13.13 -9.63
CA THR A 774 -8.76 13.46 -9.13
C THR A 774 -8.76 13.71 -7.63
N LEU A 775 -9.73 14.49 -7.11
CA LEU A 775 -9.89 14.70 -5.68
C LEU A 775 -10.12 13.39 -4.92
N LYS A 776 -11.05 12.54 -5.40
CA LYS A 776 -11.29 11.23 -4.78
C LYS A 776 -10.05 10.34 -4.78
N LYS A 777 -9.25 10.37 -5.84
CA LYS A 777 -8.03 9.57 -5.96
C LYS A 777 -6.91 10.07 -5.04
N ASP A 778 -6.62 11.38 -5.10
CA ASP A 778 -5.39 11.93 -4.54
C ASP A 778 -5.57 12.51 -3.13
N TRP A 779 -6.79 12.92 -2.78
CA TRP A 779 -7.09 13.66 -1.55
C TRP A 779 -8.01 12.91 -0.57
N SER A 780 -8.57 11.74 -0.91
CA SER A 780 -9.46 11.00 0.02
C SER A 780 -8.77 10.54 1.30
N GLU A 781 -7.49 10.21 1.24
CA GLU A 781 -6.72 9.78 2.41
C GLU A 781 -6.29 11.00 3.25
N VAL A 782 -6.71 11.04 4.53
CA VAL A 782 -6.41 12.16 5.42
C VAL A 782 -4.91 12.44 5.59
N ASN A 783 -4.06 11.41 5.50
CA ASN A 783 -2.60 11.56 5.60
C ASN A 783 -2.02 12.32 4.41
N LYS A 784 -2.58 12.13 3.21
CA LYS A 784 -2.21 12.88 2.01
C LYS A 784 -2.59 14.36 2.12
N ARG A 785 -3.57 14.68 2.95
CA ARG A 785 -4.01 16.06 3.21
C ARG A 785 -3.17 16.81 4.26
N ILE A 786 -2.16 16.20 4.88
CA ILE A 786 -1.30 16.91 5.85
C ILE A 786 -0.52 18.03 5.14
N ILE A 787 -0.71 19.29 5.53
CA ILE A 787 -0.09 20.47 4.88
C ILE A 787 1.03 21.10 5.72
N GLY A 788 1.24 20.63 6.93
CA GLY A 788 2.24 21.18 7.83
C GLY A 788 2.05 20.73 9.27
N HIS A 789 2.73 21.40 10.20
CA HIS A 789 2.59 21.16 11.63
C HIS A 789 2.73 22.46 12.42
N VAL A 790 2.05 22.52 13.57
CA VAL A 790 2.14 23.67 14.48
C VAL A 790 3.57 23.77 15.03
N VAL A 791 4.13 24.99 15.00
CA VAL A 791 5.45 25.28 15.58
C VAL A 791 5.36 26.17 16.82
N TRP A 792 4.36 27.05 16.89
CA TRP A 792 4.20 27.97 18.01
C TRP A 792 2.74 28.44 18.13
N SER A 793 2.23 28.47 19.36
CA SER A 793 0.90 28.97 19.68
C SER A 793 0.87 29.40 21.15
N PRO A 794 0.90 30.70 21.47
CA PRO A 794 0.87 31.17 22.85
C PRO A 794 -0.54 31.03 23.48
N PRO A 795 -0.69 31.11 24.81
CA PRO A 795 -2.00 31.14 25.47
C PRO A 795 -2.88 32.27 24.91
N ILE A 796 -4.17 31.99 24.76
CA ILE A 796 -5.21 32.99 24.51
C ILE A 796 -5.22 33.94 25.70
N THR A 797 -4.84 35.19 25.48
CA THR A 797 -4.81 36.27 26.49
C THR A 797 -5.52 37.50 25.96
N GLY A 798 -6.11 38.31 26.83
CA GLY A 798 -6.74 39.60 26.50
C GLY A 798 -6.51 40.60 27.63
N LEU A 799 -6.82 41.89 27.40
CA LEU A 799 -6.57 42.99 28.36
C LEU A 799 -5.12 43.10 28.88
N THR A 800 -4.15 42.54 28.16
CA THR A 800 -2.73 42.74 28.46
C THR A 800 -2.26 44.10 27.93
N ALA A 801 -1.59 44.87 28.79
CA ALA A 801 -1.08 46.19 28.44
C ALA A 801 -0.10 46.12 27.24
N PRO A 802 -0.03 47.17 26.40
CA PRO A 802 -0.76 48.44 26.52
C PRO A 802 -2.14 48.46 25.84
N HIS A 803 -2.47 47.50 24.97
CA HIS A 803 -3.66 47.58 24.11
C HIS A 803 -4.84 46.70 24.56
N GLY A 804 -4.57 45.54 25.14
CA GLY A 804 -5.62 44.62 25.57
C GLY A 804 -6.27 43.76 24.48
N TYR A 805 -5.70 43.71 23.28
CA TYR A 805 -6.20 42.87 22.19
C TYR A 805 -6.14 41.37 22.50
N THR A 806 -7.01 40.59 21.86
CA THR A 806 -6.97 39.12 21.96
C THR A 806 -5.73 38.56 21.28
N ARG A 807 -4.92 37.81 22.02
CA ARG A 807 -3.80 37.03 21.49
C ARG A 807 -4.23 35.61 21.16
N ASP A 808 -4.95 35.43 20.06
CA ASP A 808 -5.43 34.12 19.60
C ASP A 808 -4.76 33.74 18.28
N VAL A 809 -3.54 33.21 18.37
CA VAL A 809 -2.66 32.99 17.21
C VAL A 809 -2.01 31.62 17.25
N CYS A 810 -1.90 30.98 16.09
CA CYS A 810 -1.22 29.71 15.90
C CYS A 810 -0.42 29.74 14.60
N VAL A 811 0.87 29.45 14.72
CA VAL A 811 1.83 29.45 13.62
C VAL A 811 2.17 28.01 13.24
N ILE A 812 2.06 27.74 11.95
CA ILE A 812 2.21 26.43 11.32
C ILE A 812 3.40 26.51 10.36
N LYS A 813 4.36 25.59 10.48
CA LYS A 813 5.37 25.41 9.43
C LYS A 813 4.75 24.56 8.32
N LEU A 814 4.62 25.16 7.14
CA LEU A 814 3.97 24.56 5.98
C LEU A 814 4.93 23.66 5.20
N ASP A 815 4.36 22.65 4.53
CA ASP A 815 5.09 21.82 3.59
C ASP A 815 5.37 22.61 2.31
N LYS A 816 6.61 23.08 2.17
CA LYS A 816 7.01 23.94 1.06
C LYS A 816 6.78 23.31 -0.32
N GLU A 817 6.89 21.99 -0.44
CA GLU A 817 6.71 21.29 -1.73
C GLU A 817 5.26 21.36 -2.20
N LYS A 818 4.31 21.45 -1.28
CA LYS A 818 2.88 21.56 -1.60
C LYS A 818 2.43 22.96 -1.98
N PHE A 819 3.07 23.99 -1.43
CA PHE A 819 2.65 25.38 -1.62
C PHE A 819 3.48 26.12 -2.68
N LEU A 820 4.81 26.03 -2.63
CA LEU A 820 5.69 26.90 -3.42
C LEU A 820 5.45 26.85 -4.94
N PRO A 821 5.15 25.71 -5.59
CA PRO A 821 4.95 25.68 -7.04
C PRO A 821 3.83 26.60 -7.54
N ASN A 822 2.80 26.80 -6.72
CA ASN A 822 1.58 27.50 -7.11
C ASN A 822 1.26 28.70 -6.21
N LEU A 823 2.13 29.06 -5.26
CA LEU A 823 1.91 30.17 -4.32
C LEU A 823 1.88 31.51 -5.07
N ARG A 824 0.92 32.38 -4.77
CA ARG A 824 0.81 33.75 -5.34
C ARG A 824 1.02 34.85 -4.29
N GLY A 825 1.59 34.49 -3.15
CA GLY A 825 1.77 35.39 -1.99
C GLY A 825 0.53 35.43 -1.11
N ASN A 826 0.40 36.50 -0.32
CA ASN A 826 -0.80 36.75 0.48
C ASN A 826 -1.90 37.35 -0.40
N ALA A 827 -2.62 36.49 -1.12
CA ALA A 827 -3.68 36.88 -2.04
C ALA A 827 -5.02 36.21 -1.70
N ILE A 828 -6.09 37.00 -1.65
CA ILE A 828 -7.46 36.52 -1.44
C ILE A 828 -8.12 36.31 -2.81
N ASP A 829 -8.72 35.15 -3.00
CA ASP A 829 -9.65 34.91 -4.09
C ASP A 829 -10.98 35.63 -3.77
N LEU A 830 -11.44 36.57 -4.61
CA LEU A 830 -12.69 37.31 -4.39
C LEU A 830 -13.97 36.48 -4.63
N GLY A 831 -13.84 35.27 -5.20
CA GLY A 831 -14.93 34.33 -5.39
C GLY A 831 -15.80 34.56 -6.64
N THR A 832 -16.89 33.79 -6.76
CA THR A 832 -17.91 33.98 -7.82
C THR A 832 -19.28 34.38 -7.26
N GLU A 833 -19.40 34.50 -5.94
CA GLU A 833 -20.68 34.68 -5.25
C GLU A 833 -21.25 36.09 -5.42
N ILE A 834 -20.37 37.10 -5.57
CA ILE A 834 -20.72 38.49 -5.82
C ILE A 834 -20.14 38.87 -7.19
N GLU A 835 -20.99 39.31 -8.11
CA GLU A 835 -20.55 39.83 -9.42
C GLU A 835 -19.58 41.02 -9.23
N SER A 836 -18.53 41.13 -10.04
CA SER A 836 -17.49 42.15 -9.90
C SER A 836 -18.04 43.58 -9.82
N GLY A 837 -18.97 43.95 -10.69
CA GLY A 837 -19.62 45.26 -10.66
C GLY A 837 -20.40 45.51 -9.38
N LYS A 838 -21.15 44.51 -8.90
CA LYS A 838 -21.86 44.59 -7.61
C LYS A 838 -20.89 44.70 -6.44
N PHE A 839 -19.78 43.95 -6.47
CA PHE A 839 -18.75 43.98 -5.43
C PHE A 839 -18.13 45.38 -5.31
N MET A 840 -17.79 46.00 -6.44
CA MET A 840 -17.28 47.39 -6.48
C MET A 840 -18.29 48.38 -5.91
N SER A 841 -19.58 48.25 -6.26
CA SER A 841 -20.65 49.09 -5.73
C SER A 841 -20.90 48.88 -4.23
N LEU A 842 -20.60 47.71 -3.66
CA LEU A 842 -20.68 47.51 -2.21
C LEU A 842 -19.56 48.26 -1.47
N LEU A 843 -18.36 48.34 -2.05
CA LEU A 843 -17.24 49.07 -1.44
C LEU A 843 -17.35 50.60 -1.66
N TYR A 844 -18.03 51.02 -2.73
CA TYR A 844 -18.24 52.41 -3.13
C TYR A 844 -19.73 52.64 -3.52
N PRO A 845 -20.65 52.74 -2.54
CA PRO A 845 -22.09 52.72 -2.79
C PRO A 845 -22.70 54.04 -3.27
N ARG A 846 -21.92 55.12 -3.33
CA ARG A 846 -22.38 56.44 -3.78
C ARG A 846 -22.62 56.46 -5.28
N TYR A 847 -23.80 56.91 -5.71
CA TYR A 847 -24.14 57.03 -7.14
C TYR A 847 -23.51 58.25 -7.81
N ASP A 848 -23.11 59.25 -7.03
CA ASP A 848 -22.54 60.51 -7.47
C ASP A 848 -21.00 60.52 -7.49
N ALA A 849 -20.36 59.39 -7.17
CA ALA A 849 -18.92 59.18 -7.26
C ALA A 849 -18.59 57.81 -7.90
N PRO A 850 -17.63 57.73 -8.83
CA PRO A 850 -17.20 56.44 -9.37
C PRO A 850 -16.47 55.61 -8.31
N SER A 851 -16.48 54.29 -8.46
CA SER A 851 -15.68 53.40 -7.61
C SER A 851 -14.19 53.61 -7.88
N GLU A 852 -13.40 53.77 -6.82
CA GLU A 852 -11.93 53.81 -6.89
C GLU A 852 -11.30 52.42 -6.67
N PHE A 853 -12.12 51.37 -6.48
CA PHE A 853 -11.65 50.01 -6.28
C PHE A 853 -11.10 49.42 -7.58
N ASP A 854 -9.84 48.99 -7.58
CA ASP A 854 -9.24 48.25 -8.68
C ASP A 854 -9.54 46.75 -8.54
N TYR A 855 -10.59 46.27 -9.23
CA TYR A 855 -10.96 44.86 -9.19
C TYR A 855 -10.00 44.04 -10.08
N PRO A 856 -9.28 43.04 -9.54
CA PRO A 856 -8.28 42.28 -10.29
C PRO A 856 -8.92 41.41 -11.39
N GLU A 857 -8.34 41.40 -12.59
CA GLU A 857 -8.85 40.67 -13.76
C GLU A 857 -9.06 39.17 -13.48
N ASP A 858 -8.13 38.57 -12.74
CA ASP A 858 -8.16 37.15 -12.36
C ASP A 858 -8.93 36.86 -11.05
N ARG A 859 -9.46 37.91 -10.40
CA ARG A 859 -10.05 37.94 -9.04
C ARG A 859 -9.06 37.82 -7.88
N ILE A 860 -7.78 37.62 -8.14
CA ILE A 860 -6.79 37.32 -7.10
C ILE A 860 -6.28 38.63 -6.52
N TYR A 861 -6.84 39.01 -5.37
CA TYR A 861 -6.57 40.29 -4.72
C TYR A 861 -5.36 40.19 -3.79
N LEU A 862 -4.21 40.70 -4.26
CA LEU A 862 -2.94 40.67 -3.54
C LEU A 862 -2.90 41.72 -2.42
N LEU A 863 -2.56 41.30 -1.21
CA LEU A 863 -2.33 42.19 -0.07
C LEU A 863 -0.91 42.75 -0.12
N LYS A 864 -0.77 44.05 0.14
CA LYS A 864 0.49 44.77 -0.01
C LYS A 864 0.92 45.56 1.22
N VAL A 865 -0.03 45.94 2.09
CA VAL A 865 0.22 46.82 3.23
C VAL A 865 -0.57 46.34 4.45
N ILE A 866 -0.06 46.59 5.65
CA ILE A 866 -0.82 46.42 6.91
C ILE A 866 -1.50 47.75 7.25
N LEU A 867 -2.80 47.73 7.56
CA LEU A 867 -3.49 48.94 8.01
C LEU A 867 -3.00 49.31 9.41
N ALA A 868 -2.47 50.52 9.57
CA ALA A 868 -2.10 51.04 10.88
C ALA A 868 -3.34 51.17 11.78
N ALA A 869 -3.24 50.77 13.05
CA ALA A 869 -4.32 50.80 14.03
C ALA A 869 -4.89 52.22 14.20
N ALA A 870 -4.03 53.25 14.14
CA ALA A 870 -4.45 54.64 14.17
C ALA A 870 -5.35 55.05 12.99
N LYS A 871 -5.31 54.32 11.86
CA LYS A 871 -6.14 54.55 10.67
C LYS A 871 -7.44 53.76 10.66
N ILE A 872 -7.65 52.82 11.59
CA ILE A 872 -8.93 52.08 11.72
C ILE A 872 -10.10 53.05 11.95
N LYS A 873 -9.88 54.09 12.74
CA LYS A 873 -10.84 55.17 13.02
C LYS A 873 -11.07 56.15 11.87
N GLU A 874 -10.25 56.10 10.82
CA GLU A 874 -10.37 57.01 9.68
C GLU A 874 -11.21 56.32 8.60
N PRO A 875 -12.43 56.78 8.30
CA PRO A 875 -13.21 56.25 7.17
C PRO A 875 -12.49 56.54 5.85
N ASN A 876 -12.56 55.60 4.89
CA ASN A 876 -12.00 55.76 3.54
C ASN A 876 -13.06 55.88 2.45
N SER A 877 -14.35 55.81 2.81
CA SER A 877 -15.49 55.91 1.91
C SER A 877 -16.68 56.55 2.63
N GLN A 878 -17.81 56.65 1.93
CA GLN A 878 -19.10 57.08 2.47
C GLN A 878 -20.17 56.07 2.06
N ASP A 879 -21.16 55.87 2.93
CA ASP A 879 -22.31 55.06 2.60
C ASP A 879 -23.27 55.77 1.63
N ILE A 880 -24.39 55.11 1.27
CA ILE A 880 -25.39 55.67 0.35
C ILE A 880 -26.05 56.96 0.85
N LYS A 881 -26.02 57.23 2.17
CA LYS A 881 -26.56 58.43 2.81
C LYS A 881 -25.51 59.53 2.97
N GLY A 882 -24.26 59.25 2.60
CA GLY A 882 -23.12 60.17 2.77
C GLY A 882 -22.43 60.06 4.12
N ASP A 883 -22.80 59.08 4.96
CA ASP A 883 -22.19 58.88 6.27
C ASP A 883 -20.78 58.26 6.12
N PRO A 884 -19.74 58.83 6.74
CA PRO A 884 -18.37 58.32 6.64
C PRO A 884 -18.26 56.87 7.11
N THR A 885 -17.81 55.97 6.24
CA THR A 885 -17.75 54.52 6.50
C THR A 885 -16.46 53.91 5.96
N ARG A 886 -15.92 52.92 6.66
CA ARG A 886 -14.83 52.07 6.16
C ARG A 886 -15.37 50.68 5.83
N PHE A 887 -15.44 50.36 4.54
CA PHE A 887 -15.83 49.03 4.11
C PHE A 887 -14.64 48.08 4.15
N VAL A 888 -14.89 46.88 4.64
CA VAL A 888 -13.93 45.77 4.69
C VAL A 888 -14.59 44.52 4.15
N PHE A 889 -13.79 43.58 3.68
CA PHE A 889 -14.28 42.30 3.20
C PHE A 889 -13.38 41.17 3.68
N LYS A 890 -13.87 39.94 3.55
CA LYS A 890 -13.09 38.73 3.78
C LYS A 890 -13.64 37.58 2.95
N ARG A 891 -12.82 36.54 2.75
CA ARG A 891 -13.29 35.22 2.33
C ARG A 891 -13.09 34.23 3.48
N GLY A 892 -14.16 33.61 3.96
CA GLY A 892 -14.11 32.57 4.99
C GLY A 892 -14.61 31.24 4.46
N LEU A 893 -14.30 30.14 5.16
CA LEU A 893 -14.76 28.79 4.78
C LEU A 893 -16.30 28.70 4.69
N THR A 894 -17.01 29.27 5.67
CA THR A 894 -18.45 29.04 5.83
C THR A 894 -19.27 30.10 5.10
N THR A 895 -18.88 31.36 5.19
CA THR A 895 -19.63 32.48 4.57
C THR A 895 -19.11 32.90 3.21
N ARG A 896 -17.98 32.34 2.74
CA ARG A 896 -17.32 32.73 1.50
C ARG A 896 -17.01 34.23 1.50
N THR A 897 -17.11 34.91 0.35
CA THR A 897 -16.84 36.35 0.24
C THR A 897 -17.99 37.17 0.83
N THR A 898 -17.67 38.06 1.77
CA THR A 898 -18.63 38.94 2.45
C THR A 898 -18.04 40.33 2.62
N VAL A 899 -18.89 41.36 2.56
CA VAL A 899 -18.52 42.77 2.79
C VAL A 899 -19.19 43.24 4.07
N GLY A 900 -18.51 44.07 4.85
CA GLY A 900 -18.98 44.60 6.11
C GLY A 900 -18.44 46.00 6.37
N ARG A 901 -18.83 46.57 7.51
CA ARG A 901 -18.46 47.94 7.92
C ARG A 901 -17.57 47.86 9.15
N LEU A 902 -16.34 48.34 9.04
CA LEU A 902 -15.42 48.40 10.16
C LEU A 902 -15.82 49.54 11.09
N ASN A 903 -16.00 49.24 12.38
CA ASN A 903 -16.25 50.25 13.39
C ASN A 903 -14.96 51.03 13.65
N GLY A 904 -15.06 52.36 13.73
CA GLY A 904 -13.91 53.22 14.00
C GLY A 904 -13.40 53.12 15.44
N PHE A 905 -14.14 52.45 16.33
CA PHE A 905 -13.78 52.22 17.72
C PHE A 905 -13.73 50.73 18.03
N GLU A 906 -12.82 50.37 18.92
CA GLU A 906 -12.66 49.00 19.37
C GLU A 906 -13.81 48.60 20.30
N SER A 907 -14.17 47.32 20.29
CA SER A 907 -15.16 46.74 21.20
C SER A 907 -14.46 45.97 22.31
N CYS A 908 -15.02 46.04 23.52
CA CYS A 908 -14.64 45.15 24.60
C CYS A 908 -15.56 43.93 24.61
N THR A 909 -14.99 42.73 24.63
CA THR A 909 -15.74 41.47 24.71
C THR A 909 -15.36 40.72 25.97
N ARG A 910 -16.34 40.02 26.57
CA ARG A 910 -16.14 39.13 27.71
C ARG A 910 -16.68 37.75 27.39
N ARG A 911 -15.83 36.73 27.46
CA ARG A 911 -16.22 35.32 27.35
C ARG A 911 -16.24 34.68 28.72
N TYR A 912 -17.25 33.88 28.99
CA TYR A 912 -17.37 33.13 30.25
C TYR A 912 -16.95 31.68 30.01
N GLY A 913 -16.04 31.17 30.85
CA GLY A 913 -15.56 29.80 30.80
C GLY A 913 -15.60 29.12 32.18
N PRO A 914 -15.29 27.82 32.26
CA PRO A 914 -15.40 27.04 33.50
C PRO A 914 -14.50 27.55 34.65
N LEU A 915 -13.45 28.31 34.34
CA LEU A 915 -12.46 28.83 35.29
C LEU A 915 -12.57 30.35 35.53
N GLY A 916 -13.58 31.04 34.98
CA GLY A 916 -13.76 32.49 35.13
C GLY A 916 -14.24 33.19 33.87
N HIS A 917 -13.91 34.47 33.74
CA HIS A 917 -14.19 35.26 32.53
C HIS A 917 -12.89 35.72 31.84
N PHE A 918 -12.97 35.93 30.54
CA PHE A 918 -11.89 36.37 29.67
C PHE A 918 -12.32 37.63 28.94
N ASP A 919 -11.60 38.72 29.16
CA ASP A 919 -11.92 40.03 28.58
C ASP A 919 -10.90 40.40 27.50
N SER A 920 -11.35 41.08 26.44
CA SER A 920 -10.49 41.49 25.34
C SER A 920 -11.00 42.73 24.61
N VAL A 921 -10.08 43.45 23.98
CA VAL A 921 -10.37 44.53 23.04
C VAL A 921 -10.26 43.99 21.61
N GLU A 922 -11.18 44.34 20.72
CA GLU A 922 -11.25 43.80 19.36
C GLU A 922 -11.69 44.86 18.35
N ALA A 923 -11.19 44.76 17.12
CA ALA A 923 -11.75 45.50 16.00
C ALA A 923 -13.11 44.89 15.64
N ALA A 924 -14.17 45.71 15.67
CA ALA A 924 -15.53 45.26 15.40
C ALA A 924 -15.91 45.51 13.94
N VAL A 925 -16.47 44.50 13.29
CA VAL A 925 -17.05 44.58 11.95
C VAL A 925 -18.54 44.30 12.04
N TYR A 926 -19.31 45.26 11.57
CA TYR A 926 -20.76 45.17 11.48
C TYR A 926 -21.18 44.60 10.11
N PRO A 927 -22.32 43.90 10.04
CA PRO A 927 -22.94 43.52 8.78
C PRO A 927 -23.11 44.75 7.86
N TYR A 928 -23.11 44.49 6.55
CA TYR A 928 -23.22 45.56 5.55
C TYR A 928 -24.51 46.37 5.73
N ASP A 929 -25.66 45.70 5.81
CA ASP A 929 -26.98 46.26 6.10
C ASP A 929 -27.89 45.20 6.75
N ASN A 930 -29.19 45.49 6.85
CA ASN A 930 -30.17 44.58 7.45
C ASN A 930 -30.60 43.42 6.52
N ASP A 931 -30.35 43.54 5.22
CA ASP A 931 -30.78 42.59 4.19
C ASP A 931 -29.64 41.63 3.78
N SER A 932 -28.42 41.98 4.17
CA SER A 932 -27.20 41.20 3.92
C SER A 932 -26.99 40.10 4.94
N ASP A 933 -26.34 39.03 4.50
CA ASP A 933 -25.91 37.96 5.39
C ASP A 933 -24.91 38.46 6.46
N PRO A 934 -24.82 37.78 7.61
CA PRO A 934 -23.80 38.04 8.62
C PRO A 934 -22.39 38.07 8.02
N PHE A 935 -21.56 39.00 8.49
CA PHE A 935 -20.19 39.12 8.01
C PHE A 935 -19.38 37.84 8.28
N SER A 936 -19.66 37.08 9.34
CA SER A 936 -18.99 35.81 9.62
C SER A 936 -19.86 34.79 10.35
N ARG A 937 -19.46 33.51 10.27
CA ARG A 937 -20.04 32.36 10.97
C ARG A 937 -18.94 31.44 11.51
N ALA A 938 -19.33 30.51 12.38
CA ALA A 938 -18.44 29.44 12.84
C ALA A 938 -17.79 28.71 11.63
N GLY A 939 -16.45 28.61 11.65
CA GLY A 939 -15.62 28.09 10.54
C GLY A 939 -14.79 29.17 9.84
N ASP A 940 -15.18 30.44 9.91
CA ASP A 940 -14.43 31.56 9.31
C ASP A 940 -13.23 32.01 10.18
N SER A 941 -13.11 31.52 11.41
CA SER A 941 -12.03 31.86 12.33
C SER A 941 -10.66 31.67 11.70
N GLY A 942 -9.81 32.69 11.83
CA GLY A 942 -8.49 32.76 11.24
C GLY A 942 -8.44 33.50 9.91
N ALA A 943 -9.57 33.73 9.22
CA ALA A 943 -9.61 34.46 7.95
C ALA A 943 -9.06 35.89 8.06
N ALA A 944 -8.44 36.38 6.98
CA ALA A 944 -7.97 37.75 6.88
C ALA A 944 -9.12 38.71 6.56
N ILE A 945 -9.28 39.76 7.37
CA ILE A 945 -10.15 40.91 7.10
C ILE A 945 -9.32 41.96 6.37
N VAL A 946 -9.80 42.40 5.22
CA VAL A 946 -9.05 43.24 4.28
C VAL A 946 -9.85 44.46 3.86
N GLY A 947 -9.16 45.55 3.56
CA GLY A 947 -9.75 46.78 3.05
C GLY A 947 -9.62 46.93 1.54
N ALA A 948 -10.23 47.99 1.02
CA ALA A 948 -10.28 48.30 -0.40
C ALA A 948 -8.93 48.74 -1.01
N ASN A 949 -7.91 49.02 -0.18
CA ASN A 949 -6.63 49.62 -0.60
C ASN A 949 -5.45 48.64 -0.44
N ASN A 950 -5.69 47.35 -0.73
CA ASN A 950 -4.76 46.24 -0.57
C ASN A 950 -4.23 46.09 0.87
N ASP A 951 -5.00 46.60 1.85
CA ASP A 951 -4.63 46.69 3.25
C ASP A 951 -5.16 45.50 4.04
N PHE A 952 -4.26 44.85 4.78
CA PHE A 952 -4.61 43.82 5.76
C PHE A 952 -4.99 44.50 7.07
N VAL A 953 -6.26 44.41 7.44
CA VAL A 953 -6.87 45.10 8.57
C VAL A 953 -6.73 44.31 9.87
N ALA A 954 -7.26 43.09 9.91
CA ALA A 954 -7.34 42.29 11.12
C ALA A 954 -7.45 40.79 10.83
N GLN A 955 -7.03 39.94 11.77
CA GLN A 955 -7.33 38.51 11.74
C GLN A 955 -8.67 38.25 12.43
N LEU A 956 -9.59 37.54 11.78
CA LEU A 956 -10.87 37.18 12.37
C LEU A 956 -10.67 36.16 13.51
N THR A 957 -11.11 36.50 14.72
CA THR A 957 -10.96 35.64 15.91
C THR A 957 -12.30 35.15 16.45
N SER A 958 -13.36 35.97 16.35
CA SER A 958 -14.67 35.60 16.91
C SER A 958 -15.82 36.47 16.42
N GLY A 959 -17.01 36.24 16.95
CA GLY A 959 -18.15 37.13 16.84
C GLY A 959 -19.15 36.88 17.98
N THR A 960 -20.17 37.71 18.09
CA THR A 960 -21.25 37.59 19.08
C THR A 960 -22.59 37.41 18.39
N GLY A 961 -23.50 36.63 18.97
CA GLY A 961 -24.86 36.42 18.48
C GLY A 961 -25.61 35.31 19.23
N LEU A 962 -26.94 35.27 19.10
CA LEU A 962 -27.80 34.25 19.74
C LEU A 962 -27.71 32.86 19.08
N THR A 963 -27.16 32.78 17.86
CA THR A 963 -27.02 31.54 17.10
C THR A 963 -25.60 31.40 16.52
N ASN A 964 -25.36 30.42 15.66
CA ASN A 964 -24.07 30.22 15.00
C ASN A 964 -23.72 31.32 13.96
N SER A 965 -24.58 32.32 13.76
CA SER A 965 -24.28 33.57 13.05
C SER A 965 -23.90 34.70 14.00
N SER A 966 -22.93 35.53 13.58
CA SER A 966 -22.51 36.68 14.36
C SER A 966 -23.24 37.96 13.96
N ASP A 967 -23.85 38.63 14.93
CA ASP A 967 -24.41 39.98 14.83
C ASP A 967 -23.30 41.02 14.67
N ILE A 968 -22.17 40.79 15.37
CA ILE A 968 -20.94 41.58 15.24
C ILE A 968 -19.78 40.60 15.15
N THR A 969 -18.90 40.81 14.17
CA THR A 969 -17.65 40.05 14.03
C THR A 969 -16.50 40.81 14.68
N TYR A 970 -15.60 40.08 15.32
CA TYR A 970 -14.43 40.60 16.02
C TYR A 970 -13.15 40.07 15.39
N GLY A 971 -12.20 40.99 15.20
CA GLY A 971 -10.87 40.65 14.71
C GLY A 971 -9.79 41.35 15.50
N THR A 972 -8.66 40.68 15.60
CA THR A 972 -7.45 41.22 16.21
C THR A 972 -6.71 42.08 15.18
N PRO A 973 -6.41 43.36 15.47
CA PRO A 973 -5.73 44.25 14.54
C PRO A 973 -4.41 43.68 14.04
N MET A 974 -4.22 43.70 12.71
CA MET A 974 -3.09 43.04 12.06
C MET A 974 -1.75 43.72 12.38
N GLU A 975 -1.73 45.05 12.59
CA GLU A 975 -0.52 45.79 12.97
C GLU A 975 0.08 45.23 14.27
N TRP A 976 -0.72 45.15 15.33
CA TRP A 976 -0.30 44.60 16.61
C TRP A 976 0.07 43.11 16.51
N LEU A 977 -0.78 42.30 15.86
CA LEU A 977 -0.54 40.87 15.70
C LEU A 977 0.78 40.60 14.98
N TRP A 978 1.08 41.36 13.92
CA TRP A 978 2.31 41.17 13.17
C TRP A 978 3.53 41.72 13.91
N HIS A 979 3.51 42.98 14.32
CA HIS A 979 4.70 43.67 14.85
C HIS A 979 5.04 43.25 16.28
N ASP A 980 4.04 43.14 17.17
CA ASP A 980 4.28 42.94 18.60
C ASP A 980 4.17 41.48 19.03
N VAL A 981 3.46 40.65 18.27
CA VAL A 981 3.25 39.23 18.61
C VAL A 981 4.11 38.31 17.75
N ILE A 982 3.95 38.36 16.42
CA ILE A 982 4.67 37.45 15.52
C ILE A 982 6.13 37.83 15.37
N LYS A 983 6.47 39.09 15.06
CA LYS A 983 7.88 39.50 14.91
C LYS A 983 8.66 39.47 16.22
N ALA A 984 8.00 39.63 17.37
CA ALA A 984 8.63 39.41 18.67
C ALA A 984 9.12 37.95 18.85
N LYS A 985 8.36 36.98 18.32
CA LYS A 985 8.75 35.56 18.34
C LYS A 985 9.66 35.17 17.17
N PHE A 986 9.45 35.77 16.00
CA PHE A 986 10.15 35.49 14.75
C PHE A 986 10.70 36.78 14.13
N PRO A 987 11.84 37.31 14.61
CA PRO A 987 12.34 38.64 14.21
C PRO A 987 12.62 38.80 12.71
N ASN A 988 13.03 37.71 12.05
CA ASN A 988 13.36 37.68 10.61
C ASN A 988 12.14 37.37 9.72
N ALA A 989 10.93 37.34 10.27
CA ALA A 989 9.73 37.03 9.50
C ALA A 989 9.40 38.13 8.48
N VAL A 990 9.08 37.71 7.25
CA VAL A 990 8.71 38.57 6.12
C VAL A 990 7.28 38.25 5.68
N LEU A 991 6.36 39.22 5.80
CA LEU A 991 4.94 39.07 5.45
C LEU A 991 4.68 39.21 3.96
N PHE A 992 5.23 40.28 3.35
CA PHE A 992 5.13 40.53 1.92
C PHE A 992 6.46 40.14 1.28
N PHE A 993 6.45 39.10 0.46
CA PHE A 993 7.64 38.54 -0.17
C PHE A 993 7.38 38.37 -1.67
N ASP A 994 8.44 38.53 -2.46
CA ASP A 994 8.38 38.27 -3.88
C ASP A 994 8.17 36.77 -4.12
N VAL A 995 7.25 36.47 -5.04
CA VAL A 995 7.02 35.13 -5.53
C VAL A 995 7.78 35.01 -6.85
N PRO A 996 8.60 33.96 -7.06
CA PRO A 996 9.24 33.74 -8.34
C PRO A 996 8.18 33.76 -9.46
N ALA A 997 8.46 34.48 -10.55
CA ALA A 997 7.58 34.44 -11.72
C ALA A 997 7.43 32.98 -12.17
N SER A 998 6.19 32.51 -12.24
CA SER A 998 5.86 31.18 -12.75
C SER A 998 6.32 31.10 -14.21
N ASN A 999 7.21 30.15 -14.52
CA ASN A 999 7.51 29.73 -15.90
C ASN A 999 6.26 29.15 -16.58
#